data_AF-A0A090BUA3-F1
#
_entry.id   AF-A0A090BUA3-F1
#
_cell.length_a   1.000
_cell.length_b   1.000
_cell.length_c   1.000
_cell.angle_alpha   90.00
_cell.angle_beta   90.00
_cell.angle_gamma   90.00
#
_symmetry.space_group_name_H-M   'P 1'
#
loop_
_entity.id
_entity.type
_entity.pdbx_description
1 polymer ?
#
loop_
_entity_poly.entity_id
_entity_poly.type
_entity_poly.pdbx_seq_one_letter_code
_entity_poly.pdbx_strand_id
1 'polypeptide(L)'
;MCGDTTCTINNTLTSVAVGNVDWYSSIKLNAQGYPVISYLDKTSNNLKLAVCGNVICTVNNSFNPINNAGESGAYSSLTLNNQGYPVISYIGVDSKLKLAVCGNATCTVNNTLVNLGETIGWYLSLILDNQNSPVISYYSGNSLKLAKCSDSICSTKEFNIIDSVGDVGDSSSIILNKQGYPVISYFDKTNKDLKLAICGNTTCTANNTLTIVDDAGGADMTGAGGFTSLALNSQGYPVISYFDIDNGDLKLAVCGNVTCTINTLTTVDSTGIVGRYSSLALNSQGNPVIGYYDTTNQDLKLAVCDNPTCSPLPEIDLQGNNISIPNGDTTPMVTDNTDFGSVNIGDAPTNTFTILNIGVRTLNLTKVSLSGSGCEPFSMILPTSLNLEPNESTTFQVTFAPTSESTFNCTVNIDNNDSDENPYTFALTGKGQSTPPIPSPPPAQPLPPTMNLTINFGGTGHGHVTTDPSGIDCDSNQAKCSHSVDTASWIKLIPTAAANSKFTGWGGFQSDCDNGELFMSGFRSCTANFELLRFPLTVTTVGQGKVSSNPAGIDCSQCAHDFDTGTEVTLTAVPGDGWQFKEWSGACDKAGHVKINVNRQCQAIFDKIVYYSYPLTIKPMAVTSCSEGNGTQFNPKSRPMRGSVKWSFILCRFQDSETPPRDVNYYCNMLVREKTGGIADYWHDISYNNLDTKGSIVAGWYTIPMTVQRGREIGRWDKVNACRDAARTAVVNPYTPPSDHRVGIITYPDVDMFGWNGGAFLPYQVDVGGVAHEAGHGIGLNHSFSNDPSYRNADWAQIGEYDDPWDVMSWGNAFRVPTPFGDGPVGLTGFHLDRMGWLPRPRIITFGANGVGNATLTLAAINHPETPGPLLVRIPFDPADLQRHYTVEFRRKIRWDAGIPGDIVLIHEIQRHDDGVYYAHLVYQFSPNKQPARSLLANGVTIRVDSINASSNTATVTITNEIVNRCVMGYVWREANTIDKVCVTPTIRTQTREENRLAASRRSPTGGPYGPDTCKPSFVWREAFSGDHVCVPPASRTQARQDNGEDPNRRNPARFAYGPNSCKPGYVWREADNWDWVCVTPEVRAQTRIDNTLATSRRSPTGGSYGTDTCLAGFVWREAFPNDHVCVRPETRTQARNDNAQAGTRLLVP
;
A
#
# COMPACT_ATOMS: atom_id res chain seq x y z
N MET A 1 3.41 -19.56 18.25
CA MET A 1 4.35 -19.80 19.35
C MET A 1 5.39 -18.70 19.34
N CYS A 2 5.67 -18.10 20.50
CA CYS A 2 6.74 -17.12 20.66
C CYS A 2 8.10 -17.82 20.74
N GLY A 3 9.15 -17.21 20.21
CA GLY A 3 10.52 -17.74 20.33
C GLY A 3 11.26 -17.28 21.60
N ASP A 4 10.70 -16.30 22.28
CA ASP A 4 11.15 -15.58 23.46
C ASP A 4 9.94 -15.29 24.40
N THR A 5 10.16 -14.57 25.49
CA THR A 5 9.10 -14.20 26.46
C THR A 5 8.25 -13.00 26.01
N THR A 6 8.79 -12.12 25.18
CA THR A 6 8.11 -10.90 24.67
C THR A 6 7.41 -11.11 23.33
N CYS A 7 7.59 -12.27 22.68
CA CYS A 7 7.10 -12.58 21.34
C CYS A 7 7.68 -11.68 20.24
N THR A 8 8.96 -11.26 20.33
CA THR A 8 9.59 -10.37 19.33
C THR A 8 10.46 -11.13 18.32
N ILE A 9 11.14 -12.21 18.72
CA ILE A 9 12.03 -12.99 17.84
C ILE A 9 11.68 -14.48 17.74
N ASN A 10 12.08 -15.11 16.63
CA ASN A 10 11.96 -16.56 16.35
C ASN A 10 10.52 -17.14 16.44
N ASN A 11 9.51 -16.27 16.31
CA ASN A 11 8.10 -16.66 16.36
C ASN A 11 7.73 -17.68 15.28
N THR A 12 7.09 -18.77 15.69
CA THR A 12 6.59 -19.82 14.79
C THR A 12 5.06 -19.75 14.70
N LEU A 13 4.56 -19.38 13.51
CA LEU A 13 3.15 -19.55 13.12
C LEU A 13 2.97 -20.94 12.51
N THR A 14 1.86 -21.63 12.81
CA THR A 14 1.55 -22.93 12.20
C THR A 14 0.06 -23.03 11.92
N SER A 15 -0.28 -23.37 10.67
CA SER A 15 -1.67 -23.60 10.26
C SER A 15 -2.10 -25.01 10.62
N VAL A 16 -3.19 -25.14 11.38
CA VAL A 16 -3.69 -26.41 11.93
C VAL A 16 -5.05 -26.74 11.31
N ALA A 17 -5.09 -26.92 10.00
CA ALA A 17 -6.31 -27.16 9.25
C ALA A 17 -6.13 -28.17 8.11
N VAL A 18 -7.15 -29.02 7.92
CA VAL A 18 -7.37 -29.85 6.74
C VAL A 18 -8.84 -29.76 6.34
N GLY A 19 -9.12 -29.11 5.20
CA GLY A 19 -10.47 -28.81 4.72
C GLY A 19 -10.93 -27.37 5.00
N ASN A 20 -12.19 -27.07 4.67
CA ASN A 20 -12.76 -25.73 4.85
C ASN A 20 -13.22 -25.55 6.30
N VAL A 21 -12.46 -24.78 7.08
CA VAL A 21 -12.84 -24.38 8.45
C VAL A 21 -13.71 -23.12 8.39
N ASP A 22 -14.78 -23.08 9.16
CA ASP A 22 -15.62 -21.89 9.33
C ASP A 22 -15.21 -21.05 10.55
N TRP A 23 -15.82 -19.88 10.72
CA TRP A 23 -15.52 -18.98 11.85
C TRP A 23 -15.89 -19.60 13.23
N TYR A 24 -15.37 -18.99 14.30
CA TYR A 24 -15.70 -19.28 15.71
C TYR A 24 -15.17 -20.61 16.28
N SER A 25 -13.90 -20.91 16.02
CA SER A 25 -13.15 -21.96 16.72
C SER A 25 -12.81 -21.57 18.17
N SER A 26 -12.48 -22.57 19.00
CA SER A 26 -12.02 -22.37 20.39
C SER A 26 -10.81 -23.24 20.68
N ILE A 27 -9.92 -22.79 21.57
CA ILE A 27 -8.61 -23.40 21.82
C ILE A 27 -8.31 -23.46 23.33
N LYS A 28 -7.74 -24.59 23.78
CA LYS A 28 -7.13 -24.76 25.10
C LYS A 28 -5.84 -25.57 24.96
N LEU A 29 -4.98 -25.49 25.98
CA LEU A 29 -3.81 -26.37 26.10
C LEU A 29 -4.16 -27.54 27.04
N ASN A 30 -3.68 -28.73 26.72
CA ASN A 30 -3.74 -29.88 27.63
C ASN A 30 -2.62 -29.81 28.69
N ALA A 31 -2.57 -30.80 29.59
CA ALA A 31 -1.56 -30.89 30.65
C ALA A 31 -0.10 -31.00 30.16
N GLN A 32 0.12 -31.30 28.88
CA GLN A 32 1.42 -31.34 28.21
C GLN A 32 1.74 -30.03 27.45
N GLY A 33 0.86 -29.03 27.54
CA GLY A 33 0.98 -27.77 26.80
C GLY A 33 0.59 -27.85 25.32
N TYR A 34 0.02 -28.97 24.86
CA TYR A 34 -0.31 -29.15 23.43
C TYR A 34 -1.71 -28.57 23.15
N PRO A 35 -1.90 -27.86 22.02
CA PRO A 35 -3.21 -27.35 21.65
C PRO A 35 -4.27 -28.42 21.39
N VAL A 36 -5.47 -28.14 21.89
CA VAL A 36 -6.74 -28.80 21.61
C VAL A 36 -7.66 -27.72 21.05
N ILE A 37 -8.24 -27.96 19.87
CA ILE A 37 -8.99 -26.95 19.11
C ILE A 37 -10.35 -27.52 18.67
N SER A 38 -11.45 -26.87 19.04
CA SER A 38 -12.78 -27.13 18.48
C SER A 38 -13.04 -26.21 17.29
N TYR A 39 -13.61 -26.73 16.20
CA TYR A 39 -13.91 -25.95 15.01
C TYR A 39 -15.10 -26.51 14.22
N LEU A 40 -15.75 -25.64 13.43
CA LEU A 40 -16.79 -26.04 12.47
C LEU A 40 -16.15 -26.37 11.13
N ASP A 41 -16.37 -27.59 10.63
CA ASP A 41 -16.04 -27.98 9.26
C ASP A 41 -17.18 -27.59 8.31
N LYS A 42 -16.93 -26.56 7.50
CA LYS A 42 -17.89 -25.98 6.53
C LYS A 42 -18.24 -26.95 5.40
N THR A 43 -17.46 -28.01 5.15
CA THR A 43 -17.77 -29.02 4.12
C THR A 43 -18.83 -30.02 4.56
N SER A 44 -18.92 -30.29 5.87
CA SER A 44 -19.82 -31.31 6.43
C SER A 44 -20.80 -30.77 7.49
N ASN A 45 -20.70 -29.48 7.81
CA ASN A 45 -21.46 -28.77 8.84
C ASN A 45 -21.41 -29.46 10.22
N ASN A 46 -20.27 -30.11 10.52
CA ASN A 46 -20.03 -30.83 11.77
C ASN A 46 -19.03 -30.09 12.66
N LEU A 47 -19.21 -30.24 13.97
CA LEU A 47 -18.21 -29.87 14.97
C LEU A 47 -17.09 -30.92 14.98
N LYS A 48 -15.85 -30.48 14.77
CA LYS A 48 -14.63 -31.31 14.78
C LYS A 48 -13.66 -30.85 15.85
N LEU A 49 -12.81 -31.78 16.28
CA LEU A 49 -11.69 -31.55 17.18
C LEU A 49 -10.37 -31.76 16.44
N ALA A 50 -9.43 -30.83 16.57
CA ALA A 50 -8.02 -31.08 16.34
C ALA A 50 -7.32 -31.23 17.71
N VAL A 51 -6.55 -32.31 17.88
CA VAL A 51 -5.64 -32.51 19.03
C VAL A 51 -4.23 -32.57 18.49
N CYS A 52 -3.38 -31.65 18.92
CA CYS A 52 -1.99 -31.59 18.47
C CYS A 52 -1.12 -32.61 19.21
N GLY A 53 -0.21 -33.25 18.48
CA GLY A 53 0.74 -34.20 19.07
C GLY A 53 2.02 -33.57 19.62
N ASN A 54 2.19 -32.25 19.44
CA ASN A 54 3.21 -31.42 20.07
C ASN A 54 2.73 -29.96 20.20
N VAL A 55 3.49 -29.15 20.95
CA VAL A 55 3.24 -27.73 21.24
C VAL A 55 3.10 -26.81 20.02
N ILE A 56 3.62 -27.19 18.85
CA ILE A 56 3.50 -26.44 17.58
C ILE A 56 2.58 -27.11 16.55
N CYS A 57 1.87 -28.19 16.90
CA CYS A 57 0.94 -28.87 16.00
C CYS A 57 1.55 -29.34 14.66
N THR A 58 2.80 -29.84 14.66
CA THR A 58 3.49 -30.31 13.44
C THR A 58 3.60 -31.83 13.31
N VAL A 59 3.45 -32.60 14.39
CA VAL A 59 3.53 -34.07 14.38
C VAL A 59 2.46 -34.70 15.25
N ASN A 60 2.05 -35.94 14.90
CA ASN A 60 1.12 -36.77 15.66
C ASN A 60 -0.26 -36.10 15.97
N ASN A 61 -0.67 -35.13 15.15
CA ASN A 61 -1.99 -34.51 15.26
C ASN A 61 -3.10 -35.52 14.93
N SER A 62 -4.25 -35.42 15.60
CA SER A 62 -5.48 -36.14 15.25
C SER A 62 -6.64 -35.18 14.99
N PHE A 63 -7.47 -35.50 14.00
CA PHE A 63 -8.62 -34.70 13.58
C PHE A 63 -9.88 -35.57 13.62
N ASN A 64 -10.71 -35.39 14.64
CA ASN A 64 -11.80 -36.30 14.97
C ASN A 64 -13.17 -35.58 14.90
N PRO A 65 -14.21 -36.19 14.29
CA PRO A 65 -15.55 -35.65 14.33
C PRO A 65 -16.17 -35.84 15.72
N ILE A 66 -16.73 -34.77 16.29
CA ILE A 66 -17.42 -34.81 17.59
C ILE A 66 -18.90 -35.14 17.37
N ASN A 67 -19.48 -34.58 16.30
CA ASN A 67 -20.76 -35.02 15.73
C ASN A 67 -20.60 -35.41 14.24
N ASN A 68 -21.51 -36.24 13.74
CA ASN A 68 -21.54 -36.75 12.36
C ASN A 68 -22.90 -36.47 11.67
N ALA A 69 -23.71 -35.58 12.24
CA ALA A 69 -25.13 -35.40 11.92
C ALA A 69 -25.45 -34.08 11.20
N GLY A 70 -24.43 -33.31 10.78
CA GLY A 70 -24.62 -31.99 10.16
C GLY A 70 -25.18 -30.94 11.13
N GLU A 71 -25.02 -31.16 12.43
CA GLU A 71 -25.74 -30.47 13.49
C GLU A 71 -25.25 -29.05 13.82
N SER A 72 -24.27 -28.52 13.08
CA SER A 72 -23.48 -27.33 13.35
C SER A 72 -22.58 -27.44 14.60
N GLY A 73 -21.65 -26.49 14.69
CA GLY A 73 -20.64 -26.32 15.72
C GLY A 73 -20.24 -24.85 15.88
N ALA A 74 -21.09 -23.91 15.45
CA ALA A 74 -20.80 -22.48 15.44
C ALA A 74 -20.74 -21.90 16.87
N TYR A 75 -19.95 -20.83 17.04
CA TYR A 75 -19.68 -20.18 18.34
C TYR A 75 -19.26 -21.21 19.41
N SER A 76 -18.31 -22.07 19.07
CA SER A 76 -17.82 -23.10 20.00
C SER A 76 -17.06 -22.46 21.17
N SER A 77 -17.22 -23.01 22.37
CA SER A 77 -16.40 -22.68 23.54
C SER A 77 -15.89 -23.97 24.16
N LEU A 78 -14.57 -24.12 24.23
CA LEU A 78 -13.87 -25.33 24.65
C LEU A 78 -13.25 -25.17 26.04
N THR A 79 -13.41 -26.20 26.87
CA THR A 79 -12.64 -26.40 28.10
C THR A 79 -12.26 -27.88 28.23
N LEU A 80 -11.37 -28.20 29.18
CA LEU A 80 -10.97 -29.57 29.51
C LEU A 80 -11.40 -29.91 30.93
N ASN A 81 -11.86 -31.14 31.15
CA ASN A 81 -12.12 -31.65 32.50
C ASN A 81 -10.81 -32.09 33.22
N ASN A 82 -10.93 -32.49 34.49
CA ASN A 82 -9.78 -32.93 35.31
C ASN A 82 -9.06 -34.18 34.77
N GLN A 83 -9.65 -34.93 33.84
CA GLN A 83 -8.99 -36.03 33.10
C GLN A 83 -8.35 -35.57 31.78
N GLY A 84 -8.43 -34.28 31.44
CA GLY A 84 -7.95 -33.72 30.18
C GLY A 84 -8.87 -33.97 28.98
N TYR A 85 -10.13 -34.37 29.21
CA TYR A 85 -11.07 -34.64 28.12
C TYR A 85 -11.85 -33.38 27.72
N PRO A 86 -12.05 -33.12 26.42
CA PRO A 86 -12.79 -31.96 25.95
C PRO A 86 -14.25 -31.92 26.42
N VAL A 87 -14.67 -30.73 26.85
CA VAL A 87 -16.06 -30.35 27.05
C VAL A 87 -16.31 -29.08 26.25
N ILE A 88 -17.28 -29.11 25.35
CA ILE A 88 -17.50 -28.05 24.35
C ILE A 88 -18.98 -27.69 24.31
N SER A 89 -19.30 -26.42 24.52
CA SER A 89 -20.61 -25.86 24.20
C SER A 89 -20.59 -25.20 22.83
N TYR A 90 -21.71 -25.27 22.10
CA TYR A 90 -21.83 -24.78 20.73
C TYR A 90 -23.28 -24.47 20.36
N ILE A 91 -23.48 -23.76 19.24
CA ILE A 91 -24.80 -23.49 18.67
C ILE A 91 -25.09 -24.51 17.56
N GLY A 92 -26.23 -25.20 17.68
CA GLY A 92 -26.72 -26.13 16.67
C GLY A 92 -27.39 -25.46 15.47
N VAL A 93 -27.64 -26.22 14.38
CA VAL A 93 -28.44 -25.78 13.22
C VAL A 93 -29.86 -25.31 13.57
N ASP A 94 -30.39 -25.78 14.69
CA ASP A 94 -31.66 -25.38 15.30
C ASP A 94 -31.57 -24.06 16.09
N SER A 95 -30.43 -23.35 16.00
CA SER A 95 -30.06 -22.17 16.80
C SER A 95 -30.13 -22.42 18.32
N LYS A 96 -29.99 -23.69 18.74
CA LYS A 96 -30.07 -24.08 20.14
C LYS A 96 -28.70 -24.26 20.76
N LEU A 97 -28.62 -23.93 22.05
CA LEU A 97 -27.46 -24.25 22.88
C LEU A 97 -27.32 -25.78 23.03
N LYS A 98 -26.16 -26.30 22.65
CA LYS A 98 -25.78 -27.72 22.75
C LYS A 98 -24.45 -27.87 23.48
N LEU A 99 -24.23 -29.08 23.99
CA LEU A 99 -23.04 -29.48 24.73
C LEU A 99 -22.53 -30.83 24.22
N ALA A 100 -21.23 -30.94 24.02
CA ALA A 100 -20.51 -32.20 23.81
C ALA A 100 -19.56 -32.45 24.98
N VAL A 101 -19.66 -33.62 25.60
CA VAL A 101 -18.78 -34.11 26.67
C VAL A 101 -18.05 -35.34 26.14
N CYS A 102 -16.74 -35.26 25.93
CA CYS A 102 -16.00 -36.34 25.30
C CYS A 102 -15.59 -37.44 26.27
N GLY A 103 -15.72 -38.70 25.84
CA GLY A 103 -15.38 -39.86 26.67
C GLY A 103 -13.88 -40.18 26.73
N ASN A 104 -13.06 -39.49 25.93
CA ASN A 104 -11.60 -39.49 26.00
C ASN A 104 -11.02 -38.18 25.45
N ALA A 105 -9.70 -37.98 25.63
CA ALA A 105 -8.98 -36.77 25.23
C ALA A 105 -9.06 -36.42 23.72
N THR A 106 -9.37 -37.39 22.86
CA THR A 106 -9.48 -37.21 21.39
C THR A 106 -10.92 -37.15 20.86
N CYS A 107 -11.93 -37.23 21.73
CA CYS A 107 -13.35 -37.34 21.34
C CYS A 107 -13.66 -38.49 20.36
N THR A 108 -13.00 -39.65 20.51
CA THR A 108 -13.18 -40.80 19.60
C THR A 108 -14.05 -41.92 20.16
N VAL A 109 -14.31 -41.96 21.47
CA VAL A 109 -15.19 -42.96 22.12
C VAL A 109 -16.03 -42.33 23.23
N ASN A 110 -17.22 -42.89 23.47
CA ASN A 110 -18.11 -42.55 24.58
C ASN A 110 -18.46 -41.04 24.71
N ASN A 111 -18.49 -40.30 23.61
CA ASN A 111 -18.94 -38.91 23.58
C ASN A 111 -20.44 -38.84 23.94
N THR A 112 -20.79 -37.92 24.83
CA THR A 112 -22.18 -37.58 25.18
C THR A 112 -22.54 -36.25 24.53
N LEU A 113 -23.61 -36.23 23.72
CA LEU A 113 -24.15 -35.01 23.11
C LEU A 113 -25.48 -34.65 23.79
N VAL A 114 -25.63 -33.41 24.23
CA VAL A 114 -26.80 -32.93 24.98
C VAL A 114 -27.36 -31.67 24.33
N ASN A 115 -28.65 -31.69 23.98
CA ASN A 115 -29.38 -30.48 23.61
C ASN A 115 -29.87 -29.79 24.89
N LEU A 116 -29.40 -28.57 25.15
CA LEU A 116 -29.82 -27.82 26.35
C LEU A 116 -31.21 -27.19 26.14
N GLY A 117 -31.60 -26.91 24.90
CA GLY A 117 -33.00 -26.68 24.49
C GLY A 117 -33.39 -25.22 24.26
N GLU A 118 -32.69 -24.29 24.90
CA GLU A 118 -32.79 -22.85 24.71
C GLU A 118 -32.33 -22.44 23.30
N THR A 119 -33.10 -21.59 22.63
CA THR A 119 -32.64 -20.85 21.45
C THR A 119 -31.81 -19.65 21.91
N ILE A 120 -30.61 -19.50 21.36
CA ILE A 120 -29.63 -18.51 21.80
C ILE A 120 -29.14 -17.64 20.65
N GLY A 121 -28.68 -16.43 20.98
CA GLY A 121 -28.03 -15.54 20.04
C GLY A 121 -26.56 -15.90 19.87
N TRP A 122 -25.77 -14.95 19.38
CA TRP A 122 -24.35 -15.16 19.12
C TRP A 122 -23.49 -15.01 20.38
N TYR A 123 -22.34 -15.68 20.37
CA TYR A 123 -21.34 -15.72 21.45
C TYR A 123 -21.82 -16.37 22.75
N LEU A 124 -21.02 -17.32 23.25
CA LEU A 124 -21.23 -18.06 24.49
C LEU A 124 -19.87 -18.44 25.06
N SER A 125 -19.79 -18.58 26.38
CA SER A 125 -18.53 -18.94 27.06
C SER A 125 -18.77 -20.01 28.11
N LEU A 126 -17.84 -20.97 28.20
CA LEU A 126 -17.95 -22.18 29.01
C LEU A 126 -16.77 -22.31 29.98
N ILE A 127 -17.11 -22.62 31.23
CA ILE A 127 -16.18 -23.10 32.25
C ILE A 127 -16.79 -24.30 32.99
N LEU A 128 -15.96 -25.06 33.72
CA LEU A 128 -16.44 -26.14 34.59
C LEU A 128 -16.32 -25.72 36.05
N ASP A 129 -17.23 -26.21 36.89
CA ASP A 129 -17.03 -26.16 38.35
C ASP A 129 -16.06 -27.24 38.84
N ASN A 130 -15.81 -27.26 40.16
CA ASN A 130 -14.92 -28.23 40.80
C ASN A 130 -15.49 -29.67 40.89
N GLN A 131 -16.70 -29.94 40.37
CA GLN A 131 -17.23 -31.28 40.09
C GLN A 131 -17.08 -31.67 38.59
N ASN A 132 -16.51 -30.80 37.75
CA ASN A 132 -16.49 -30.87 36.28
C ASN A 132 -17.85 -30.61 35.61
N SER A 133 -18.81 -30.04 36.33
CA SER A 133 -20.15 -29.73 35.78
C SER A 133 -20.11 -28.43 34.97
N PRO A 134 -20.61 -28.40 33.73
CA PRO A 134 -20.59 -27.20 32.91
C PRO A 134 -21.33 -26.01 33.51
N VAL A 135 -20.77 -24.82 33.26
CA VAL A 135 -21.31 -23.51 33.57
C VAL A 135 -21.14 -22.64 32.33
N ILE A 136 -22.24 -22.19 31.71
CA ILE A 136 -22.22 -21.50 30.42
C ILE A 136 -22.89 -20.13 30.56
N SER A 137 -22.19 -19.05 30.20
CA SER A 137 -22.81 -17.74 29.95
C SER A 137 -23.23 -17.64 28.49
N TYR A 138 -24.42 -17.10 28.23
CA TYR A 138 -24.94 -16.96 26.87
C TYR A 138 -25.91 -15.79 26.73
N TYR A 139 -25.96 -15.23 25.52
CA TYR A 139 -26.91 -14.21 25.11
C TYR A 139 -28.21 -14.85 24.56
N SER A 140 -29.39 -14.47 25.06
CA SER A 140 -30.67 -14.98 24.54
C SER A 140 -31.85 -14.08 24.93
N GLY A 141 -32.61 -13.62 23.93
CA GLY A 141 -33.79 -12.76 24.16
C GLY A 141 -33.41 -11.43 24.80
N ASN A 142 -32.43 -10.73 24.22
CA ASN A 142 -31.90 -9.45 24.69
C ASN A 142 -31.33 -9.46 26.12
N SER A 143 -31.12 -10.66 26.69
CA SER A 143 -30.75 -10.87 28.09
C SER A 143 -29.47 -11.71 28.21
N LEU A 144 -28.67 -11.41 29.25
CA LEU A 144 -27.57 -12.26 29.69
C LEU A 144 -28.15 -13.40 30.55
N LYS A 145 -27.85 -14.64 30.19
CA LYS A 145 -28.31 -15.83 30.89
C LYS A 145 -27.15 -16.76 31.29
N LEU A 146 -27.40 -17.55 32.32
CA LEU A 146 -26.57 -18.66 32.76
C LEU A 146 -27.28 -19.99 32.48
N ALA A 147 -26.56 -20.99 31.97
CA ALA A 147 -26.94 -22.40 32.06
C ALA A 147 -26.00 -23.10 33.04
N LYS A 148 -26.54 -23.68 34.11
CA LYS A 148 -25.80 -24.47 35.09
C LYS A 148 -26.20 -25.94 34.99
N CYS A 149 -25.26 -26.81 34.63
CA CYS A 149 -25.46 -28.25 34.69
C CYS A 149 -25.32 -28.77 36.12
N SER A 150 -26.08 -29.80 36.48
CA SER A 150 -26.04 -30.45 37.80
C SER A 150 -24.90 -31.45 37.98
N ASP A 151 -24.37 -31.97 36.87
CA ASP A 151 -23.26 -32.92 36.82
C ASP A 151 -22.40 -32.73 35.56
N SER A 152 -21.33 -33.52 35.45
CA SER A 152 -20.35 -33.46 34.36
C SER A 152 -20.83 -33.94 32.99
N ILE A 153 -22.02 -34.58 32.91
CA ILE A 153 -22.67 -34.95 31.64
C ILE A 153 -23.91 -34.09 31.35
N CYS A 154 -24.22 -33.12 32.20
CA CYS A 154 -25.40 -32.27 32.15
C CYS A 154 -26.74 -33.04 32.11
N SER A 155 -26.90 -34.07 32.96
CA SER A 155 -28.14 -34.87 32.99
C SER A 155 -29.38 -34.03 33.31
N THR A 156 -29.22 -33.02 34.18
CA THR A 156 -30.18 -31.93 34.38
C THR A 156 -29.48 -30.57 34.35
N LYS A 157 -30.24 -29.50 34.08
CA LYS A 157 -29.72 -28.13 34.05
C LYS A 157 -30.73 -27.12 34.57
N GLU A 158 -30.20 -26.02 35.12
CA GLU A 158 -30.91 -24.83 35.59
C GLU A 158 -30.56 -23.66 34.65
N PHE A 159 -31.54 -22.81 34.34
CA PHE A 159 -31.37 -21.61 33.50
C PHE A 159 -31.80 -20.37 34.28
N ASN A 160 -30.92 -19.37 34.39
CA ASN A 160 -31.20 -18.14 35.12
C ASN A 160 -30.86 -16.90 34.28
N ILE A 161 -31.64 -15.83 34.46
CA ILE A 161 -31.39 -14.52 33.87
C ILE A 161 -30.50 -13.73 34.85
N ILE A 162 -29.41 -13.16 34.35
CA ILE A 162 -28.43 -12.40 35.15
C ILE A 162 -28.66 -10.90 34.99
N ASP A 163 -28.83 -10.44 33.74
CA ASP A 163 -29.19 -9.08 33.36
C ASP A 163 -30.19 -9.14 32.20
N SER A 164 -31.19 -8.26 32.23
CA SER A 164 -32.22 -8.12 31.20
C SER A 164 -32.70 -6.66 31.08
N VAL A 165 -31.88 -5.70 31.50
CA VAL A 165 -32.20 -4.26 31.42
C VAL A 165 -31.57 -3.70 30.15
N GLY A 166 -32.33 -3.76 29.05
CA GLY A 166 -31.87 -3.36 27.72
C GLY A 166 -31.65 -4.56 26.80
N ASP A 167 -30.71 -4.43 25.87
CA ASP A 167 -30.14 -5.50 25.06
C ASP A 167 -28.73 -5.80 25.56
N VAL A 168 -28.62 -6.84 26.40
CA VAL A 168 -27.46 -7.13 27.25
C VAL A 168 -27.01 -8.56 27.14
N GLY A 169 -25.70 -8.79 27.25
CA GLY A 169 -25.10 -10.12 27.36
C GLY A 169 -24.32 -10.60 26.14
N ASP A 170 -24.23 -9.78 25.09
CA ASP A 170 -23.45 -10.11 23.89
C ASP A 170 -21.95 -10.24 24.21
N SER A 171 -21.25 -11.05 23.42
CA SER A 171 -19.80 -11.27 23.54
C SER A 171 -19.36 -11.75 24.94
N SER A 172 -20.24 -12.39 25.72
CA SER A 172 -19.97 -12.70 27.13
C SER A 172 -18.76 -13.63 27.33
N SER A 173 -17.98 -13.39 28.38
CA SER A 173 -16.87 -14.23 28.82
C SER A 173 -16.96 -14.53 30.31
N ILE A 174 -16.87 -15.80 30.70
CA ILE A 174 -17.11 -16.30 32.07
C ILE A 174 -15.84 -16.88 32.71
N ILE A 175 -15.65 -16.59 34.00
CA ILE A 175 -14.72 -17.28 34.88
C ILE A 175 -15.40 -17.56 36.23
N LEU A 176 -14.90 -18.51 37.01
CA LEU A 176 -15.36 -18.74 38.39
C LEU A 176 -14.38 -18.10 39.37
N ASN A 177 -14.90 -17.43 40.39
CA ASN A 177 -14.07 -16.95 41.50
C ASN A 177 -13.66 -18.10 42.44
N LYS A 178 -12.87 -17.79 43.49
CA LYS A 178 -12.35 -18.76 44.46
C LYS A 178 -13.46 -19.48 45.28
N GLN A 179 -14.69 -18.97 45.25
CA GLN A 179 -15.89 -19.54 45.88
C GLN A 179 -16.73 -20.37 44.89
N GLY A 180 -16.34 -20.45 43.61
CA GLY A 180 -17.07 -21.14 42.55
C GLY A 180 -18.22 -20.34 41.96
N TYR A 181 -18.36 -19.04 42.25
CA TYR A 181 -19.44 -18.21 41.70
C TYR A 181 -19.01 -17.59 40.37
N PRO A 182 -19.90 -17.52 39.37
CA PRO A 182 -19.61 -16.85 38.10
C PRO A 182 -19.25 -15.36 38.24
N VAL A 183 -18.22 -14.97 37.50
CA VAL A 183 -17.88 -13.59 37.16
C VAL A 183 -17.89 -13.52 35.63
N ILE A 184 -18.66 -12.60 35.06
CA ILE A 184 -19.00 -12.56 33.63
C ILE A 184 -18.85 -11.14 33.11
N SER A 185 -17.92 -10.90 32.18
CA SER A 185 -17.86 -9.65 31.41
C SER A 185 -18.77 -9.76 30.18
N TYR A 186 -19.51 -8.71 29.82
CA TYR A 186 -20.40 -8.71 28.68
C TYR A 186 -20.64 -7.31 28.11
N PHE A 187 -21.11 -7.26 26.86
CA PHE A 187 -21.48 -6.02 26.20
C PHE A 187 -22.96 -5.66 26.44
N ASP A 188 -23.22 -4.36 26.66
CA ASP A 188 -24.55 -3.76 26.64
C ASP A 188 -24.75 -3.04 25.31
N LYS A 189 -25.55 -3.61 24.41
CA LYS A 189 -25.84 -3.02 23.09
C LYS A 189 -26.74 -1.80 23.14
N THR A 190 -27.46 -1.59 24.25
CA THR A 190 -28.38 -0.45 24.40
C THR A 190 -27.63 0.81 24.81
N ASN A 191 -26.71 0.68 25.77
CA ASN A 191 -25.93 1.80 26.30
C ASN A 191 -24.55 1.94 25.62
N LYS A 192 -24.07 0.87 24.97
CA LYS A 192 -22.68 0.64 24.49
C LYS A 192 -21.65 0.41 25.60
N ASP A 193 -22.06 0.02 26.79
CA ASP A 193 -21.16 -0.16 27.94
C ASP A 193 -20.45 -1.52 27.94
N LEU A 194 -19.26 -1.56 28.52
CA LEU A 194 -18.71 -2.80 29.08
C LEU A 194 -19.29 -3.02 30.48
N LYS A 195 -19.98 -4.14 30.69
CA LYS A 195 -20.55 -4.50 31.99
C LYS A 195 -19.94 -5.78 32.55
N LEU A 196 -19.97 -5.87 33.87
CA LEU A 196 -19.50 -7.00 34.65
C LEU A 196 -20.62 -7.46 35.59
N ALA A 197 -20.94 -8.75 35.52
CA ALA A 197 -21.81 -9.43 36.47
C ALA A 197 -20.98 -10.31 37.39
N ILE A 198 -21.21 -10.20 38.70
CA ILE A 198 -20.61 -11.04 39.73
C ILE A 198 -21.75 -11.69 40.50
N CYS A 199 -21.87 -13.01 40.41
CA CYS A 199 -22.98 -13.72 41.00
C CYS A 199 -22.76 -13.95 42.50
N GLY A 200 -23.82 -13.78 43.29
CA GLY A 200 -23.78 -14.00 44.74
C GLY A 200 -23.89 -15.47 45.17
N ASN A 201 -24.09 -16.38 44.21
CA ASN A 201 -24.05 -17.84 44.37
C ASN A 201 -23.68 -18.54 43.05
N THR A 202 -23.60 -19.87 43.07
CA THR A 202 -23.18 -20.72 41.94
C THR A 202 -24.17 -20.77 40.76
N THR A 203 -25.41 -20.30 40.91
CA THR A 203 -26.43 -20.30 39.84
C THR A 203 -26.88 -18.90 39.41
N CYS A 204 -26.31 -17.84 39.98
CA CYS A 204 -26.70 -16.45 39.76
C CYS A 204 -28.15 -16.12 40.15
N THR A 205 -28.70 -16.79 41.17
CA THR A 205 -30.10 -16.60 41.62
C THR A 205 -30.30 -15.61 42.76
N ALA A 206 -29.23 -15.18 43.43
CA ALA A 206 -29.31 -14.22 44.55
C ALA A 206 -28.02 -13.40 44.70
N ASN A 207 -28.15 -12.18 45.22
CA ASN A 207 -27.05 -11.27 45.57
C ASN A 207 -26.06 -10.97 44.41
N ASN A 208 -26.53 -11.00 43.16
CA ASN A 208 -25.73 -10.61 42.01
C ASN A 208 -25.40 -9.12 42.07
N THR A 209 -24.16 -8.76 41.74
CA THR A 209 -23.73 -7.38 41.51
C THR A 209 -23.55 -7.17 40.01
N LEU A 210 -24.19 -6.14 39.45
CA LEU A 210 -23.95 -5.67 38.09
C LEU A 210 -23.19 -4.35 38.16
N THR A 211 -22.19 -4.14 37.32
CA THR A 211 -21.34 -2.94 37.34
C THR A 211 -20.95 -2.55 35.92
N ILE A 212 -21.09 -1.26 35.60
CA ILE A 212 -20.52 -0.66 34.39
C ILE A 212 -19.02 -0.47 34.64
N VAL A 213 -18.19 -0.96 33.73
CA VAL A 213 -16.73 -0.93 33.82
C VAL A 213 -16.16 0.21 32.97
N ASP A 214 -16.72 0.41 31.78
CA ASP A 214 -16.46 1.54 30.89
C ASP A 214 -17.81 2.00 30.28
N ASP A 215 -18.02 3.31 30.21
CA ASP A 215 -19.31 4.01 30.01
C ASP A 215 -19.21 4.94 28.78
N ALA A 216 -20.13 4.79 27.82
CA ALA A 216 -20.11 5.59 26.59
C ALA A 216 -20.52 7.08 26.77
N GLY A 217 -21.00 7.47 27.97
CA GLY A 217 -21.74 8.71 28.23
C GLY A 217 -20.95 9.90 28.79
N GLY A 218 -19.64 9.79 28.99
CA GLY A 218 -18.83 10.80 29.70
C GLY A 218 -17.91 11.65 28.82
N ALA A 219 -18.39 12.80 28.32
CA ALA A 219 -17.64 13.85 27.60
C ALA A 219 -16.93 13.49 26.27
N ASP A 220 -16.51 12.24 26.06
CA ASP A 220 -15.69 11.78 24.92
C ASP A 220 -16.42 10.83 23.95
N MET A 221 -17.69 10.48 24.24
CA MET A 221 -18.66 9.83 23.32
C MET A 221 -18.17 8.60 22.54
N THR A 222 -17.53 7.62 23.19
CA THR A 222 -17.03 6.39 22.55
C THR A 222 -17.49 5.12 23.28
N GLY A 223 -18.23 4.25 22.58
CA GLY A 223 -18.81 3.00 23.09
C GLY A 223 -17.86 1.82 23.16
N ALA A 224 -17.93 1.05 24.25
CA ALA A 224 -16.72 0.67 24.96
C ALA A 224 -16.69 -0.79 25.47
N GLY A 225 -17.23 -1.80 24.75
CA GLY A 225 -17.32 -3.16 25.32
C GLY A 225 -17.47 -4.36 24.39
N GLY A 226 -17.14 -4.27 23.11
CA GLY A 226 -17.24 -5.41 22.18
C GLY A 226 -16.23 -6.53 22.47
N PHE A 227 -16.54 -7.77 22.08
CA PHE A 227 -15.59 -8.91 22.05
C PHE A 227 -14.73 -9.09 23.33
N THR A 228 -15.37 -8.96 24.50
CA THR A 228 -14.71 -8.93 25.80
C THR A 228 -14.09 -10.27 26.22
N SER A 229 -12.94 -10.23 26.89
CA SER A 229 -12.21 -11.38 27.41
C SER A 229 -11.75 -11.14 28.83
N LEU A 230 -11.99 -12.11 29.73
CA LEU A 230 -11.92 -11.93 31.18
C LEU A 230 -10.94 -12.90 31.84
N ALA A 231 -10.08 -12.38 32.70
CA ALA A 231 -9.25 -13.11 33.65
C ALA A 231 -9.44 -12.57 35.08
N LEU A 232 -8.99 -13.32 36.09
CA LEU A 232 -8.85 -12.83 37.48
C LEU A 232 -7.37 -12.80 37.85
N ASN A 233 -6.91 -11.71 38.47
CA ASN A 233 -5.56 -11.63 39.03
C ASN A 233 -5.41 -12.47 40.33
N SER A 234 -4.21 -12.52 40.92
CA SER A 234 -3.95 -13.35 42.10
C SER A 234 -4.78 -12.95 43.33
N GLN A 235 -5.14 -11.67 43.44
CA GLN A 235 -6.05 -11.13 44.45
C GLN A 235 -7.51 -11.59 44.22
N GLY A 236 -7.88 -11.84 42.98
CA GLY A 236 -9.23 -12.22 42.55
C GLY A 236 -10.04 -11.05 41.98
N TYR A 237 -9.38 -9.97 41.55
CA TYR A 237 -10.02 -8.85 40.86
C TYR A 237 -10.03 -9.11 39.34
N PRO A 238 -11.09 -8.69 38.63
CA PRO A 238 -11.16 -8.84 37.19
C PRO A 238 -10.07 -8.05 36.43
N VAL A 239 -9.63 -8.63 35.33
CA VAL A 239 -8.84 -7.98 34.27
C VAL A 239 -9.54 -8.31 32.96
N ILE A 240 -9.87 -7.30 32.16
CA ILE A 240 -10.79 -7.43 31.03
C ILE A 240 -10.22 -6.75 29.79
N SER A 241 -9.96 -7.48 28.70
CA SER A 241 -9.66 -6.91 27.38
C SER A 241 -10.94 -6.76 26.57
N TYR A 242 -11.07 -5.70 25.78
CA TYR A 242 -12.27 -5.43 24.98
C TYR A 242 -11.97 -4.56 23.75
N PHE A 243 -12.88 -4.62 22.78
CA PHE A 243 -12.91 -3.78 21.60
C PHE A 243 -13.73 -2.51 21.88
N ASP A 244 -13.09 -1.35 21.76
CA ASP A 244 -13.79 -0.07 21.67
C ASP A 244 -14.43 0.03 20.28
N ILE A 245 -15.75 0.03 20.24
CA ILE A 245 -16.51 -0.10 18.99
C ILE A 245 -16.52 1.20 18.19
N ASP A 246 -16.45 2.35 18.89
CA ASP A 246 -16.56 3.67 18.26
C ASP A 246 -15.18 4.27 17.92
N ASN A 247 -14.14 4.05 18.73
CA ASN A 247 -12.76 4.36 18.36
C ASN A 247 -12.18 3.36 17.36
N GLY A 248 -12.48 2.07 17.55
CA GLY A 248 -11.84 0.96 16.85
C GLY A 248 -10.64 0.35 17.60
N ASP A 249 -10.43 0.70 18.87
CA ASP A 249 -9.23 0.37 19.65
C ASP A 249 -9.33 -0.97 20.40
N LEU A 250 -8.17 -1.52 20.77
CA LEU A 250 -8.05 -2.50 21.84
C LEU A 250 -7.86 -1.75 23.17
N LYS A 251 -8.77 -1.96 24.12
CA LYS A 251 -8.67 -1.44 25.48
C LYS A 251 -8.61 -2.56 26.51
N LEU A 252 -8.09 -2.20 27.68
CA LEU A 252 -7.98 -3.05 28.87
C LEU A 252 -8.57 -2.30 30.07
N ALA A 253 -9.40 -3.00 30.85
CA ALA A 253 -9.84 -2.57 32.17
C ALA A 253 -9.21 -3.47 33.24
N VAL A 254 -8.46 -2.86 34.17
CA VAL A 254 -7.88 -3.54 35.34
C VAL A 254 -8.63 -3.09 36.58
N CYS A 255 -9.36 -4.01 37.22
CA CYS A 255 -10.19 -3.69 38.37
C CYS A 255 -9.35 -3.59 39.65
N GLY A 256 -9.47 -2.47 40.37
CA GLY A 256 -8.83 -2.25 41.68
C GLY A 256 -9.58 -2.91 42.84
N ASN A 257 -10.73 -3.53 42.59
CA ASN A 257 -11.48 -4.35 43.55
C ASN A 257 -12.29 -5.45 42.84
N VAL A 258 -12.81 -6.42 43.60
CA VAL A 258 -13.59 -7.56 43.07
C VAL A 258 -14.78 -7.11 42.24
N THR A 259 -15.47 -6.04 42.66
CA THR A 259 -16.67 -5.49 42.01
C THR A 259 -16.40 -4.62 40.77
N CYS A 260 -15.13 -4.33 40.45
CA CYS A 260 -14.72 -3.37 39.41
C CYS A 260 -15.29 -1.94 39.52
N THR A 261 -15.83 -1.56 40.68
CA THR A 261 -16.30 -0.20 40.99
C THR A 261 -15.15 0.81 41.17
N ILE A 262 -13.92 0.32 41.17
CA ILE A 262 -12.68 1.06 40.95
C ILE A 262 -11.94 0.28 39.88
N ASN A 263 -11.48 0.94 38.82
CA ASN A 263 -10.69 0.33 37.77
C ASN A 263 -9.66 1.31 37.19
N THR A 264 -8.81 0.82 36.29
CA THR A 264 -7.92 1.59 35.44
C THR A 264 -8.15 1.15 34.01
N LEU A 265 -8.44 2.10 33.13
CA LEU A 265 -8.65 1.87 31.71
C LEU A 265 -7.38 2.26 30.94
N THR A 266 -6.95 1.42 30.00
CA THR A 266 -5.76 1.64 29.17
C THR A 266 -6.05 1.24 27.73
N THR A 267 -5.75 2.10 26.75
CA THR A 267 -5.68 1.72 25.33
C THR A 267 -4.36 1.01 25.07
N VAL A 268 -4.43 -0.18 24.48
CA VAL A 268 -3.29 -1.10 24.27
C VAL A 268 -2.82 -1.12 22.81
N ASP A 269 -3.75 -0.96 21.85
CA ASP A 269 -3.45 -0.66 20.44
C ASP A 269 -4.60 0.20 19.88
N SER A 270 -4.26 1.23 19.13
CA SER A 270 -5.17 2.14 18.40
C SER A 270 -4.73 2.36 16.94
N THR A 271 -3.86 1.49 16.43
CA THR A 271 -3.20 1.65 15.13
C THR A 271 -4.08 1.16 13.97
N GLY A 272 -5.28 1.73 13.87
CA GLY A 272 -6.37 1.27 12.99
C GLY A 272 -7.46 0.53 13.77
N ILE A 273 -8.41 -0.08 13.07
CA ILE A 273 -9.45 -0.92 13.68
C ILE A 273 -8.82 -2.24 14.13
N VAL A 274 -8.58 -2.35 15.44
CA VAL A 274 -7.88 -3.46 16.12
C VAL A 274 -8.76 -4.02 17.25
N GLY A 275 -8.24 -4.87 18.14
CA GLY A 275 -8.94 -5.35 19.33
C GLY A 275 -10.11 -6.34 19.15
N ARG A 276 -10.60 -6.59 17.93
CA ARG A 276 -11.71 -7.54 17.71
C ARG A 276 -11.35 -8.98 18.09
N TYR A 277 -12.34 -9.73 18.56
CA TYR A 277 -12.20 -11.11 19.02
C TYR A 277 -11.09 -11.28 20.08
N SER A 278 -11.02 -10.37 21.06
CA SER A 278 -9.94 -10.36 22.05
C SER A 278 -9.90 -11.62 22.90
N SER A 279 -8.70 -12.08 23.21
CA SER A 279 -8.43 -13.29 23.99
C SER A 279 -7.33 -13.00 25.01
N LEU A 280 -7.72 -12.88 26.28
CA LEU A 280 -6.85 -12.49 27.40
C LEU A 280 -6.35 -13.72 28.18
N ALA A 281 -5.06 -13.71 28.50
CA ALA A 281 -4.46 -14.47 29.59
C ALA A 281 -3.63 -13.54 30.48
N LEU A 282 -3.32 -13.97 31.71
CA LEU A 282 -2.32 -13.33 32.55
C LEU A 282 -1.08 -14.24 32.62
N ASN A 283 0.12 -13.66 32.54
CA ASN A 283 1.38 -14.40 32.71
C ASN A 283 1.65 -14.70 34.21
N SER A 284 2.79 -15.35 34.50
CA SER A 284 3.20 -15.70 35.88
C SER A 284 3.41 -14.50 36.82
N GLN A 285 3.66 -13.32 36.26
CA GLN A 285 3.83 -12.05 36.97
C GLN A 285 2.48 -11.34 37.20
N GLY A 286 1.42 -11.77 36.50
CA GLY A 286 0.09 -11.15 36.53
C GLY A 286 -0.15 -10.13 35.42
N ASN A 287 0.79 -9.97 34.46
CA ASN A 287 0.62 -9.03 33.36
C ASN A 287 -0.29 -9.61 32.26
N PRO A 288 -1.08 -8.77 31.57
CA PRO A 288 -1.87 -9.19 30.40
C PRO A 288 -1.02 -9.69 29.23
N VAL A 289 -1.52 -10.73 28.58
CA VAL A 289 -1.15 -11.19 27.24
C VAL A 289 -2.44 -11.33 26.44
N ILE A 290 -2.58 -10.57 25.36
CA ILE A 290 -3.84 -10.38 24.64
C ILE A 290 -3.65 -10.73 23.17
N GLY A 291 -4.31 -11.78 22.68
CA GLY A 291 -4.45 -12.05 21.25
C GLY A 291 -5.67 -11.32 20.68
N TYR A 292 -5.56 -10.68 19.52
CA TYR A 292 -6.65 -9.91 18.92
C TYR A 292 -6.51 -9.76 17.40
N TYR A 293 -7.63 -9.52 16.72
CA TYR A 293 -7.68 -9.35 15.27
C TYR A 293 -7.57 -7.88 14.87
N ASP A 294 -6.54 -7.58 14.08
CA ASP A 294 -6.41 -6.33 13.34
C ASP A 294 -7.29 -6.40 12.10
N THR A 295 -8.41 -5.68 12.12
CA THR A 295 -9.37 -5.66 11.01
C THR A 295 -8.90 -4.78 9.84
N THR A 296 -7.91 -3.92 10.06
CA THR A 296 -7.36 -2.99 9.06
C THR A 296 -6.31 -3.65 8.18
N ASN A 297 -5.46 -4.47 8.79
CA ASN A 297 -4.38 -5.20 8.15
C ASN A 297 -4.76 -6.67 7.84
N GLN A 298 -5.83 -7.19 8.48
CA GLN A 298 -6.30 -8.59 8.43
C GLN A 298 -5.38 -9.59 9.15
N ASP A 299 -4.60 -9.10 10.10
CA ASP A 299 -3.61 -9.87 10.87
C ASP A 299 -4.14 -10.29 12.26
N LEU A 300 -3.64 -11.42 12.75
CA LEU A 300 -3.74 -11.79 14.17
C LEU A 300 -2.55 -11.18 14.92
N LYS A 301 -2.82 -10.14 15.72
CA LYS A 301 -1.84 -9.50 16.60
C LYS A 301 -1.80 -10.16 17.99
N LEU A 302 -0.69 -9.94 18.68
CA LEU A 302 -0.51 -10.26 20.09
C LEU A 302 0.06 -9.02 20.79
N ALA A 303 -0.55 -8.60 21.89
CA ALA A 303 0.07 -7.68 22.84
C ALA A 303 0.58 -8.49 24.03
N VAL A 304 1.83 -8.25 24.41
CA VAL A 304 2.44 -8.72 25.66
C VAL A 304 2.71 -7.46 26.47
N CYS A 305 2.28 -7.41 27.72
CA CYS A 305 2.46 -6.23 28.57
C CYS A 305 3.52 -6.48 29.64
N ASP A 306 4.39 -5.50 29.82
CA ASP A 306 5.53 -5.58 30.75
C ASP A 306 5.14 -5.15 32.18
N ASN A 307 4.01 -4.46 32.32
CA ASN A 307 3.36 -4.15 33.59
C ASN A 307 1.88 -4.58 33.65
N PRO A 308 1.28 -4.75 34.86
CA PRO A 308 -0.08 -5.27 35.02
C PRO A 308 -1.21 -4.41 34.43
N THR A 309 -0.96 -3.15 34.07
CA THR A 309 -1.95 -2.21 33.51
C THR A 309 -1.72 -1.88 32.03
N CYS A 310 -0.77 -2.55 31.37
CA CYS A 310 -0.32 -2.26 29.99
C CYS A 310 0.00 -0.78 29.75
N SER A 311 0.40 -0.05 30.80
CA SER A 311 0.52 1.41 30.75
C SER A 311 1.89 1.83 30.17
N PRO A 312 1.96 2.93 29.39
CA PRO A 312 3.21 3.43 28.83
C PRO A 312 4.22 3.84 29.92
N LEU A 313 5.49 3.50 29.67
CA LEU A 313 6.65 3.77 30.53
C LEU A 313 7.66 4.72 29.82
N PRO A 314 8.56 5.38 30.58
CA PRO A 314 9.86 5.79 30.03
C PRO A 314 10.70 4.52 29.75
N GLU A 315 11.63 4.60 28.80
CA GLU A 315 12.54 3.50 28.46
C GLU A 315 13.88 4.12 28.03
N ILE A 316 14.99 3.63 28.59
CA ILE A 316 16.34 4.22 28.44
C ILE A 316 17.23 3.38 27.52
N ASP A 317 17.83 4.01 26.51
CA ASP A 317 18.94 3.41 25.74
C ASP A 317 20.21 4.22 25.96
N LEU A 318 21.34 3.53 26.08
CA LEU A 318 22.66 4.10 26.26
C LEU A 318 23.55 3.70 25.09
N GLN A 319 24.10 4.69 24.38
CA GLN A 319 24.96 4.44 23.24
C GLN A 319 26.35 5.06 23.38
N GLY A 320 27.38 4.31 22.99
CA GLY A 320 28.71 4.83 22.70
C GLY A 320 29.10 4.48 21.27
N ASN A 321 29.71 5.43 20.55
CA ASN A 321 29.97 5.31 19.10
C ASN A 321 28.72 5.03 18.22
N ASN A 322 27.51 5.32 18.72
CA ASN A 322 26.22 4.91 18.14
C ASN A 322 25.97 3.39 18.14
N ILE A 323 26.58 2.66 19.08
CA ILE A 323 26.29 1.27 19.41
C ILE A 323 25.68 1.25 20.82
N SER A 324 24.57 0.54 21.01
CA SER A 324 23.92 0.39 22.32
C SER A 324 24.79 -0.47 23.26
N ILE A 325 24.93 -0.02 24.50
CA ILE A 325 25.69 -0.63 25.59
C ILE A 325 24.66 -1.10 26.63
N PRO A 326 24.37 -2.42 26.75
CA PRO A 326 23.30 -2.92 27.61
C PRO A 326 23.49 -2.58 29.09
N ASN A 327 22.39 -2.48 29.83
CA ASN A 327 22.45 -2.32 31.27
C ASN A 327 23.11 -3.54 31.95
N GLY A 328 24.08 -3.27 32.82
CA GLY A 328 24.90 -4.27 33.51
C GLY A 328 26.11 -4.75 32.72
N ASP A 329 26.48 -4.10 31.60
CA ASP A 329 27.65 -4.51 30.81
C ASP A 329 28.96 -4.43 31.62
N THR A 330 29.72 -5.51 31.60
CA THR A 330 30.99 -5.69 32.30
C THR A 330 32.15 -6.02 31.36
N THR A 331 31.94 -5.87 30.04
CA THR A 331 32.86 -6.29 28.96
C THR A 331 33.22 -5.14 28.01
N PRO A 332 34.06 -4.18 28.44
CA PRO A 332 34.41 -3.02 27.61
C PRO A 332 35.02 -3.38 26.25
N MET A 333 34.64 -2.64 25.20
CA MET A 333 35.15 -2.79 23.84
C MET A 333 35.56 -1.45 23.21
N VAL A 334 36.48 -1.51 22.25
CA VAL A 334 36.89 -0.33 21.46
C VAL A 334 35.84 0.08 20.41
N THR A 335 34.81 -0.74 20.20
CA THR A 335 33.76 -0.53 19.18
C THR A 335 32.66 0.42 19.63
N ASP A 336 32.32 0.41 20.92
CA ASP A 336 31.28 1.21 21.57
C ASP A 336 31.86 2.31 22.46
N ASN A 337 33.16 2.62 22.32
CA ASN A 337 33.91 3.60 23.10
C ASN A 337 34.06 3.30 24.62
N THR A 338 33.74 2.10 25.11
CA THR A 338 33.95 1.75 26.53
C THR A 338 35.40 1.36 26.87
N ASP A 339 36.16 0.82 25.92
CA ASP A 339 37.63 0.68 26.01
C ASP A 339 38.33 1.86 25.30
N PHE A 340 39.14 2.61 26.06
CA PHE A 340 39.98 3.70 25.54
C PHE A 340 41.28 3.18 24.90
N GLY A 341 41.55 1.88 24.96
CA GLY A 341 42.70 1.23 24.36
C GLY A 341 44.02 1.53 25.07
N SER A 342 45.11 1.51 24.31
CA SER A 342 46.46 1.83 24.83
C SER A 342 46.90 3.24 24.41
N VAL A 343 46.82 4.16 25.37
CA VAL A 343 47.07 5.59 25.29
C VAL A 343 48.50 5.90 25.75
N ASN A 344 49.19 6.93 25.23
CA ASN A 344 50.53 7.27 25.75
C ASN A 344 50.39 8.09 27.04
N ILE A 345 51.36 7.94 27.96
CA ILE A 345 51.35 8.72 29.21
C ILE A 345 51.54 10.21 28.87
N GLY A 346 50.51 11.02 29.14
CA GLY A 346 50.45 12.45 28.79
C GLY A 346 49.37 12.80 27.76
N ASP A 347 48.84 11.80 27.03
CA ASP A 347 47.62 11.97 26.22
C ASP A 347 46.37 11.85 27.12
N ALA A 348 45.27 12.48 26.72
CA ALA A 348 44.00 12.46 27.46
C ALA A 348 42.77 12.42 26.52
N PRO A 349 42.47 11.27 25.86
CA PRO A 349 41.29 11.12 25.01
C PRO A 349 39.97 11.21 25.77
N THR A 350 38.95 11.76 25.10
CA THR A 350 37.58 11.94 25.61
C THR A 350 36.58 11.22 24.71
N ASN A 351 35.82 10.29 25.29
CA ASN A 351 34.72 9.61 24.62
C ASN A 351 33.38 10.25 25.03
N THR A 352 32.43 10.26 24.09
CA THR A 352 31.06 10.77 24.31
C THR A 352 30.08 9.61 24.30
N PHE A 353 29.17 9.60 25.26
CA PHE A 353 28.07 8.65 25.39
C PHE A 353 26.74 9.40 25.29
N THR A 354 25.75 8.79 24.65
CA THR A 354 24.40 9.33 24.45
C THR A 354 23.43 8.53 25.29
N ILE A 355 22.58 9.21 26.06
CA ILE A 355 21.42 8.63 26.73
C ILE A 355 20.20 9.06 25.92
N LEU A 356 19.40 8.09 25.47
CA LEU A 356 18.17 8.30 24.72
C LEU A 356 16.96 7.90 25.58
N ASN A 357 15.86 8.64 25.46
CA ASN A 357 14.55 8.15 25.87
C ASN A 357 13.85 7.54 24.65
N ILE A 358 13.91 6.22 24.53
CA ILE A 358 13.22 5.47 23.48
C ILE A 358 11.77 5.13 23.87
N GLY A 359 11.38 5.43 25.12
CA GLY A 359 10.05 5.22 25.66
C GLY A 359 9.05 6.32 25.31
N VAL A 360 7.85 6.20 25.87
CA VAL A 360 6.66 7.02 25.56
C VAL A 360 6.18 7.88 26.74
N ARG A 361 7.04 8.03 27.77
CA ARG A 361 6.92 9.03 28.85
C ARG A 361 8.28 9.64 29.17
N THR A 362 8.29 10.79 29.84
CA THR A 362 9.50 11.49 30.26
C THR A 362 10.43 10.63 31.12
N LEU A 363 11.66 10.42 30.63
CA LEU A 363 12.76 9.78 31.35
C LEU A 363 13.51 10.84 32.17
N ASN A 364 13.68 10.61 33.47
CA ASN A 364 14.22 11.55 34.45
C ASN A 364 15.48 10.96 35.07
N LEU A 365 16.64 11.53 34.72
CA LEU A 365 17.96 11.14 35.19
C LEU A 365 18.25 11.85 36.52
N THR A 366 18.17 11.13 37.63
CA THR A 366 18.33 11.70 38.97
C THR A 366 19.80 11.92 39.35
N LYS A 367 20.72 11.07 38.86
CA LYS A 367 22.17 11.18 39.10
C LYS A 367 22.97 10.34 38.09
N VAL A 368 24.06 10.90 37.57
CA VAL A 368 25.09 10.15 36.82
C VAL A 368 26.41 10.19 37.61
N SER A 369 27.11 9.07 37.74
CA SER A 369 28.31 8.97 38.59
C SER A 369 29.26 7.82 38.23
N LEU A 370 30.55 7.99 38.52
CA LEU A 370 31.59 6.95 38.43
C LEU A 370 31.75 6.21 39.77
N SER A 371 32.02 4.90 39.72
CA SER A 371 32.32 4.05 40.88
C SER A 371 33.37 2.98 40.54
N GLY A 372 34.26 2.67 41.50
CA GLY A 372 35.32 1.67 41.34
C GLY A 372 36.72 2.17 41.71
N SER A 373 37.60 1.27 42.12
CA SER A 373 38.96 1.59 42.59
C SER A 373 39.97 1.93 41.48
N GLY A 374 39.59 1.78 40.21
CA GLY A 374 40.38 2.19 39.05
C GLY A 374 39.87 3.46 38.37
N CYS A 375 38.94 4.20 38.98
CA CYS A 375 38.37 5.41 38.39
C CYS A 375 39.27 6.66 38.44
N GLU A 376 40.39 6.64 39.18
CA GLU A 376 41.26 7.81 39.39
C GLU A 376 41.71 8.58 38.12
N PRO A 377 42.05 7.95 36.97
CA PRO A 377 42.39 8.66 35.73
C PRO A 377 41.17 8.99 34.86
N PHE A 378 39.95 8.62 35.28
CA PHE A 378 38.71 8.91 34.55
C PHE A 378 38.01 10.13 35.14
N SER A 379 37.64 11.08 34.28
CA SER A 379 36.86 12.27 34.66
C SER A 379 35.64 12.43 33.77
N MET A 380 34.54 12.94 34.33
CA MET A 380 33.24 12.99 33.66
C MET A 380 32.70 14.41 33.54
N ILE A 381 32.13 14.74 32.38
CA ILE A 381 31.28 15.91 32.16
C ILE A 381 29.83 15.42 32.14
N LEU A 382 29.04 15.86 33.12
CA LEU A 382 27.64 15.47 33.32
C LEU A 382 26.72 16.00 32.20
N PRO A 383 25.58 15.33 31.94
CA PRO A 383 24.63 15.77 30.92
C PRO A 383 23.94 17.09 31.31
N THR A 384 23.57 17.87 30.29
CA THR A 384 22.97 19.21 30.45
C THR A 384 21.44 19.18 30.59
N SER A 385 20.78 18.12 30.15
CA SER A 385 19.39 17.82 30.54
C SER A 385 19.34 16.60 31.45
N LEU A 386 18.43 16.64 32.42
CA LEU A 386 18.12 15.55 33.33
C LEU A 386 16.68 15.05 33.17
N ASN A 387 15.90 15.64 32.27
CA ASN A 387 14.57 15.14 31.88
C ASN A 387 14.53 15.10 30.36
N LEU A 388 14.10 13.97 29.78
CA LEU A 388 14.05 13.72 28.35
C LEU A 388 12.63 13.33 27.97
N GLU A 389 11.99 14.10 27.10
CA GLU A 389 10.70 13.71 26.51
C GLU A 389 10.87 12.53 25.52
N PRO A 390 9.79 11.83 25.11
CA PRO A 390 9.87 10.72 24.17
C PRO A 390 10.63 11.04 22.88
N ASN A 391 11.63 10.21 22.54
CA ASN A 391 12.60 10.38 21.44
C ASN A 391 13.64 11.51 21.64
N GLU A 392 13.71 12.17 22.81
CA GLU A 392 14.83 13.06 23.12
C GLU A 392 16.07 12.29 23.57
N SER A 393 17.22 12.98 23.56
CA SER A 393 18.48 12.45 24.06
C SER A 393 19.34 13.54 24.71
N THR A 394 20.24 13.12 25.58
CA THR A 394 21.33 13.96 26.10
C THR A 394 22.66 13.22 26.01
N THR A 395 23.77 13.91 26.22
CA THR A 395 25.10 13.30 26.17
C THR A 395 25.91 13.64 27.41
N PHE A 396 26.77 12.71 27.80
CA PHE A 396 27.81 12.92 28.80
C PHE A 396 29.15 12.50 28.21
N GLN A 397 30.25 13.01 28.76
CA GLN A 397 31.59 12.72 28.28
C GLN A 397 32.45 12.13 29.39
N VAL A 398 33.31 11.17 29.03
CA VAL A 398 34.32 10.61 29.93
C VAL A 398 35.69 10.76 29.28
N THR A 399 36.64 11.33 30.03
CA THR A 399 38.04 11.53 29.63
C THR A 399 38.93 10.59 30.43
N PHE A 400 39.82 9.85 29.76
CA PHE A 400 40.80 8.97 30.37
C PHE A 400 42.21 9.57 30.24
N ALA A 401 42.88 9.84 31.36
CA ALA A 401 44.19 10.49 31.42
C ALA A 401 45.20 9.64 32.23
N PRO A 402 45.84 8.62 31.62
CA PRO A 402 46.72 7.70 32.33
C PRO A 402 48.02 8.37 32.79
N THR A 403 48.29 8.28 34.10
CA THR A 403 49.50 8.81 34.75
C THR A 403 50.60 7.76 34.92
N SER A 404 50.34 6.48 34.58
CA SER A 404 51.29 5.38 34.69
C SER A 404 51.04 4.30 33.62
N GLU A 405 52.04 3.42 33.41
CA GLU A 405 51.90 2.26 32.53
C GLU A 405 51.14 1.14 33.25
N SER A 406 49.80 1.26 33.28
CA SER A 406 48.89 0.30 33.91
C SER A 406 47.53 0.32 33.22
N THR A 407 46.74 -0.73 33.42
CA THR A 407 45.33 -0.81 33.00
C THR A 407 44.43 -0.36 34.16
N PHE A 408 43.45 0.48 33.85
CA PHE A 408 42.50 1.03 34.82
C PHE A 408 41.07 0.63 34.42
N ASN A 409 40.22 0.31 35.40
CA ASN A 409 38.83 -0.09 35.18
C ASN A 409 37.89 0.74 36.06
N CYS A 410 36.75 1.16 35.52
CA CYS A 410 35.79 2.01 36.21
C CYS A 410 34.35 1.64 35.80
N THR A 411 33.36 1.94 36.62
CA THR A 411 31.92 1.70 36.33
C THR A 411 31.16 3.01 36.32
N VAL A 412 30.31 3.20 35.31
CA VAL A 412 29.35 4.31 35.22
C VAL A 412 28.00 3.84 35.78
N ASN A 413 27.28 4.73 36.46
CA ASN A 413 25.99 4.48 37.10
C ASN A 413 25.06 5.67 36.82
N ILE A 414 23.86 5.41 36.30
CA ILE A 414 22.83 6.39 35.93
C ILE A 414 21.54 6.06 36.70
N ASP A 415 21.36 6.69 37.86
CA ASP A 415 20.16 6.56 38.70
C ASP A 415 19.01 7.34 38.02
N ASN A 416 17.89 6.69 37.67
CA ASN A 416 16.85 7.27 36.78
C ASN A 416 15.39 6.96 37.25
N ASN A 417 14.39 6.96 36.36
CA ASN A 417 12.99 6.62 36.66
C ASN A 417 12.36 5.56 35.73
N ASP A 418 13.17 4.90 34.91
CA ASP A 418 12.86 3.57 34.38
C ASP A 418 12.58 2.62 35.56
N SER A 419 11.69 1.63 35.37
CA SER A 419 11.31 0.70 36.44
C SER A 419 12.25 -0.49 36.57
N ASP A 420 12.95 -0.85 35.50
CA ASP A 420 13.70 -2.09 35.38
C ASP A 420 15.18 -1.82 35.06
N GLU A 421 15.50 -0.69 34.42
CA GLU A 421 16.86 -0.26 34.12
C GLU A 421 17.38 0.86 35.04
N ASN A 422 17.03 0.78 36.33
CA ASN A 422 17.39 1.78 37.34
C ASN A 422 18.15 1.17 38.55
N PRO A 423 19.43 1.53 38.77
CA PRO A 423 20.27 2.38 37.93
C PRO A 423 20.75 1.66 36.65
N TYR A 424 20.97 2.41 35.58
CA TYR A 424 21.66 1.92 34.38
C TYR A 424 23.16 1.87 34.68
N THR A 425 23.84 0.77 34.37
CA THR A 425 25.25 0.55 34.71
C THR A 425 26.06 -0.05 33.58
N PHE A 426 27.31 0.36 33.42
CA PHE A 426 28.26 -0.25 32.48
C PHE A 426 29.72 -0.01 32.87
N ALA A 427 30.64 -0.85 32.37
CA ALA A 427 32.08 -0.76 32.64
C ALA A 427 32.86 0.05 31.58
N LEU A 428 34.03 0.55 32.00
CA LEU A 428 35.02 1.26 31.18
C LEU A 428 36.44 0.71 31.45
N THR A 429 37.32 0.73 30.45
CA THR A 429 38.75 0.38 30.62
C THR A 429 39.71 1.24 29.78
N GLY A 430 41.00 1.18 30.08
CA GLY A 430 42.07 1.85 29.32
C GLY A 430 43.47 1.62 29.91
N LYS A 431 44.53 1.79 29.11
CA LYS A 431 45.94 1.46 29.46
C LYS A 431 46.96 2.54 29.01
N GLY A 432 48.07 2.73 29.75
CA GLY A 432 49.27 3.50 29.31
C GLY A 432 50.32 2.72 28.46
N GLN A 433 51.09 3.36 27.55
CA GLN A 433 52.19 2.74 26.74
C GLN A 433 53.28 3.70 26.10
N SER A 434 54.18 3.17 25.22
CA SER A 434 55.29 3.83 24.46
C SER A 434 55.64 3.16 23.07
N THR A 435 56.61 3.64 22.23
CA THR A 435 56.57 3.57 20.70
C THR A 435 57.85 3.16 19.84
N PRO A 436 57.76 2.36 18.70
CA PRO A 436 58.91 1.96 17.76
C PRO A 436 58.67 1.71 16.17
N PRO A 437 59.69 1.36 15.27
CA PRO A 437 59.64 1.25 13.75
C PRO A 437 60.28 -0.01 12.94
N ILE A 438 60.26 -0.13 11.54
CA ILE A 438 60.44 -1.40 10.66
C ILE A 438 61.02 -1.31 9.14
N PRO A 439 61.72 -2.33 8.49
CA PRO A 439 61.78 -2.65 6.97
C PRO A 439 62.03 -4.17 6.42
N SER A 440 62.33 -4.49 5.10
CA SER A 440 62.18 -5.85 4.36
C SER A 440 63.18 -6.38 3.18
N PRO A 441 63.08 -7.64 2.56
CA PRO A 441 64.10 -8.35 1.64
C PRO A 441 63.67 -9.25 0.33
N PRO A 442 64.58 -9.95 -0.47
CA PRO A 442 64.36 -10.60 -1.86
C PRO A 442 64.90 -12.08 -2.25
N PRO A 443 64.74 -12.65 -3.53
CA PRO A 443 64.94 -14.10 -3.98
C PRO A 443 65.73 -14.52 -5.33
N ALA A 444 65.76 -15.83 -5.81
CA ALA A 444 66.46 -16.46 -7.03
C ALA A 444 65.89 -17.91 -7.48
N GLN A 445 66.25 -18.81 -8.49
CA GLN A 445 67.13 -19.05 -9.72
C GLN A 445 66.76 -20.39 -10.58
N PRO A 446 67.36 -20.77 -11.79
CA PRO A 446 66.89 -21.84 -12.80
C PRO A 446 67.84 -23.04 -13.29
N LEU A 447 67.47 -23.93 -14.31
CA LEU A 447 68.22 -25.19 -14.78
C LEU A 447 68.42 -25.67 -16.32
N PRO A 448 67.77 -26.70 -16.99
CA PRO A 448 68.45 -27.84 -17.76
C PRO A 448 68.02 -28.29 -19.26
N PRO A 449 68.64 -29.35 -19.93
CA PRO A 449 68.57 -29.69 -21.42
C PRO A 449 68.44 -31.21 -21.96
N THR A 450 68.60 -31.47 -23.31
CA THR A 450 68.85 -32.72 -24.20
C THR A 450 67.74 -33.58 -24.95
N MET A 451 67.32 -33.33 -26.24
CA MET A 451 65.91 -33.57 -26.74
C MET A 451 65.55 -33.77 -28.29
N ASN A 452 64.24 -33.92 -28.65
CA ASN A 452 63.62 -34.04 -30.02
C ASN A 452 62.41 -33.07 -30.26
N LEU A 453 61.97 -32.88 -31.53
CA LEU A 453 60.83 -32.04 -31.97
C LEU A 453 59.79 -32.77 -32.87
N THR A 454 58.50 -32.38 -32.76
CA THR A 454 57.40 -32.75 -33.68
C THR A 454 56.59 -31.53 -34.12
N ILE A 455 56.01 -31.58 -35.32
CA ILE A 455 55.15 -30.57 -35.93
C ILE A 455 53.88 -31.26 -36.44
N ASN A 456 52.70 -30.81 -35.99
CA ASN A 456 51.39 -31.24 -36.47
C ASN A 456 50.71 -30.09 -37.25
N PHE A 457 49.58 -30.35 -37.90
CA PHE A 457 48.78 -29.33 -38.58
C PHE A 457 47.33 -29.27 -38.07
N GLY A 458 46.72 -28.09 -38.09
CA GLY A 458 45.35 -27.86 -37.60
C GLY A 458 44.67 -26.63 -38.19
N GLY A 459 43.39 -26.46 -37.84
CA GLY A 459 42.52 -25.39 -38.35
C GLY A 459 41.76 -25.77 -39.63
N THR A 460 41.13 -24.78 -40.27
CA THR A 460 40.26 -24.94 -41.46
C THR A 460 40.91 -24.54 -42.79
N GLY A 461 42.07 -23.88 -42.74
CA GLY A 461 42.85 -23.45 -43.89
C GLY A 461 44.04 -24.37 -44.17
N HIS A 462 44.87 -23.97 -45.13
CA HIS A 462 46.04 -24.73 -45.55
C HIS A 462 47.32 -23.88 -45.54
N GLY A 463 48.46 -24.55 -45.44
CA GLY A 463 49.79 -23.95 -45.51
C GLY A 463 50.93 -24.96 -45.41
N HIS A 464 52.14 -24.43 -45.23
CA HIS A 464 53.40 -25.15 -45.20
C HIS A 464 54.28 -24.64 -44.05
N VAL A 465 55.21 -25.46 -43.57
CA VAL A 465 56.17 -25.12 -42.50
C VAL A 465 57.59 -25.49 -42.89
N THR A 466 58.51 -24.55 -42.73
CA THR A 466 59.96 -24.75 -42.87
C THR A 466 60.71 -24.39 -41.58
N THR A 467 62.04 -24.46 -41.59
CA THR A 467 62.92 -24.12 -40.45
C THR A 467 64.09 -23.23 -40.82
N ASP A 468 64.58 -22.48 -39.84
CA ASP A 468 65.88 -21.82 -39.83
C ASP A 468 66.62 -22.15 -38.50
N PRO A 469 67.84 -22.73 -38.53
CA PRO A 469 68.56 -23.23 -39.71
C PRO A 469 67.82 -24.36 -40.43
N SER A 470 67.95 -24.42 -41.76
CA SER A 470 67.13 -25.28 -42.62
C SER A 470 67.40 -26.78 -42.42
N GLY A 471 66.42 -27.51 -41.86
CA GLY A 471 66.48 -28.97 -41.69
C GLY A 471 65.13 -29.71 -41.68
N ILE A 472 64.01 -28.99 -41.75
CA ILE A 472 62.63 -29.48 -41.68
C ILE A 472 61.78 -28.72 -42.71
N ASP A 473 60.96 -29.46 -43.47
CA ASP A 473 60.12 -29.01 -44.58
C ASP A 473 58.85 -29.89 -44.59
N CYS A 474 57.69 -29.35 -44.16
CA CYS A 474 56.47 -30.13 -43.91
C CYS A 474 55.20 -29.40 -44.41
N ASP A 475 54.30 -30.14 -45.08
CA ASP A 475 53.08 -29.60 -45.72
C ASP A 475 51.78 -30.02 -44.98
N SER A 476 50.81 -29.11 -44.86
CA SER A 476 49.52 -29.35 -44.16
C SER A 476 48.57 -30.36 -44.80
N ASN A 477 48.83 -30.82 -46.03
CA ASN A 477 48.17 -31.99 -46.60
C ASN A 477 48.59 -33.30 -45.89
N GLN A 478 49.62 -33.26 -45.04
CA GLN A 478 50.00 -34.31 -44.10
C GLN A 478 49.58 -33.92 -42.68
N ALA A 479 49.17 -34.90 -41.86
CA ALA A 479 48.71 -34.61 -40.49
C ALA A 479 49.83 -34.20 -39.52
N LYS A 480 51.05 -34.72 -39.66
CA LYS A 480 52.21 -34.42 -38.81
C LYS A 480 53.56 -34.90 -39.38
N CYS A 481 54.64 -34.38 -38.81
CA CYS A 481 56.04 -34.43 -39.25
C CYS A 481 56.99 -34.38 -38.01
N SER A 482 58.15 -35.07 -37.96
CA SER A 482 58.98 -35.14 -36.73
C SER A 482 60.49 -35.27 -36.99
N HIS A 483 61.34 -34.58 -36.20
CA HIS A 483 62.81 -34.53 -36.36
C HIS A 483 63.55 -34.44 -35.00
N SER A 484 64.86 -34.76 -34.99
CA SER A 484 65.76 -34.69 -33.82
C SER A 484 66.73 -33.50 -33.93
N VAL A 485 67.02 -32.81 -32.82
CA VAL A 485 67.80 -31.56 -32.82
C VAL A 485 68.57 -31.38 -31.51
N ASP A 486 69.74 -30.76 -31.55
CA ASP A 486 70.53 -30.40 -30.37
C ASP A 486 69.75 -29.54 -29.37
N THR A 487 70.22 -29.46 -28.12
CA THR A 487 69.66 -28.56 -27.10
C THR A 487 70.66 -27.55 -26.60
N ALA A 488 70.14 -26.50 -25.95
CA ALA A 488 70.78 -25.20 -25.85
C ALA A 488 70.91 -24.48 -27.21
N SER A 489 70.22 -24.98 -28.25
CA SER A 489 70.01 -24.31 -29.53
C SER A 489 68.56 -23.87 -29.72
N TRP A 490 68.39 -22.75 -30.42
CA TRP A 490 67.10 -22.29 -30.91
C TRP A 490 66.85 -22.80 -32.33
N ILE A 491 65.59 -23.06 -32.65
CA ILE A 491 65.11 -23.27 -34.02
C ILE A 491 63.95 -22.31 -34.25
N LYS A 492 63.87 -21.72 -35.44
CA LYS A 492 62.68 -20.99 -35.88
C LYS A 492 61.88 -21.84 -36.85
N LEU A 493 60.64 -22.16 -36.49
CA LEU A 493 59.63 -22.68 -37.41
C LEU A 493 59.03 -21.52 -38.21
N ILE A 494 58.98 -21.65 -39.53
CA ILE A 494 58.53 -20.59 -40.44
C ILE A 494 57.27 -21.09 -41.18
N PRO A 495 56.07 -20.61 -40.80
CA PRO A 495 54.82 -21.02 -41.43
C PRO A 495 54.47 -20.11 -42.62
N THR A 496 54.06 -20.70 -43.73
CA THR A 496 53.60 -20.00 -44.95
C THR A 496 52.18 -20.46 -45.28
N ALA A 497 51.20 -19.56 -45.27
CA ALA A 497 49.80 -19.89 -45.54
C ALA A 497 49.49 -19.94 -47.04
N ALA A 498 48.52 -20.78 -47.44
CA ALA A 498 47.97 -20.79 -48.78
C ALA A 498 47.16 -19.50 -49.05
N ALA A 499 46.99 -19.12 -50.32
CA ALA A 499 46.47 -17.79 -50.72
C ALA A 499 45.04 -17.44 -50.24
N ASN A 500 44.24 -18.43 -49.80
CA ASN A 500 42.91 -18.24 -49.21
C ASN A 500 42.90 -18.37 -47.67
N SER A 501 44.06 -18.55 -47.05
CA SER A 501 44.25 -18.90 -45.65
C SER A 501 45.19 -17.92 -44.96
N LYS A 502 45.08 -17.82 -43.63
CA LYS A 502 46.04 -17.15 -42.74
C LYS A 502 46.65 -18.21 -41.83
N PHE A 503 47.94 -18.05 -41.51
CA PHE A 503 48.51 -18.71 -40.34
C PHE A 503 47.98 -18.00 -39.09
N THR A 504 47.38 -18.73 -38.16
CA THR A 504 46.72 -18.12 -36.98
C THR A 504 47.50 -18.27 -35.69
N GLY A 505 48.49 -19.15 -35.66
CA GLY A 505 49.38 -19.32 -34.53
C GLY A 505 49.84 -20.76 -34.38
N TRP A 506 50.90 -20.91 -33.58
CA TRP A 506 51.33 -22.20 -33.12
C TRP A 506 50.50 -22.61 -31.91
N GLY A 507 50.16 -23.89 -31.84
CA GLY A 507 49.72 -24.55 -30.61
C GLY A 507 50.68 -25.67 -30.24
N GLY A 508 50.54 -26.23 -29.05
CA GLY A 508 51.40 -27.33 -28.59
C GLY A 508 51.10 -27.70 -27.16
N PHE A 509 51.75 -28.76 -26.68
CA PHE A 509 51.80 -29.06 -25.25
C PHE A 509 53.13 -28.52 -24.72
N GLN A 510 53.06 -27.51 -23.83
CA GLN A 510 54.13 -26.56 -23.43
C GLN A 510 54.26 -25.34 -24.37
N SER A 511 54.43 -24.16 -23.76
CA SER A 511 54.36 -22.80 -24.35
C SER A 511 55.48 -22.44 -25.33
N ASP A 512 56.54 -23.25 -25.36
CA ASP A 512 57.76 -23.00 -26.12
C ASP A 512 57.55 -23.10 -27.66
N CYS A 513 56.31 -23.27 -28.11
CA CYS A 513 55.92 -23.27 -29.52
C CYS A 513 55.29 -21.94 -29.96
N ASP A 514 54.73 -21.13 -29.04
CA ASP A 514 53.64 -20.19 -29.34
C ASP A 514 54.00 -19.09 -30.38
N ASN A 515 55.27 -18.66 -30.43
CA ASN A 515 55.79 -17.68 -31.38
C ASN A 515 56.52 -18.32 -32.60
N GLY A 516 56.66 -19.65 -32.62
CA GLY A 516 57.41 -20.40 -33.63
C GLY A 516 58.92 -20.49 -33.40
N GLU A 517 59.48 -19.78 -32.42
CA GLU A 517 60.89 -19.90 -32.03
C GLU A 517 60.96 -20.77 -30.77
N LEU A 518 61.55 -21.95 -30.90
CA LEU A 518 61.59 -22.94 -29.82
C LEU A 518 63.02 -23.21 -29.37
N PHE A 519 63.24 -23.09 -28.06
CA PHE A 519 64.50 -23.47 -27.44
C PHE A 519 64.46 -24.95 -27.12
N MET A 520 65.25 -25.72 -27.87
CA MET A 520 65.42 -27.13 -27.61
C MET A 520 66.07 -27.30 -26.21
N SER A 521 65.28 -27.82 -25.28
CA SER A 521 65.60 -27.89 -23.84
C SER A 521 64.82 -29.01 -23.14
N GLY A 522 63.52 -29.15 -23.45
CA GLY A 522 62.72 -30.37 -23.28
C GLY A 522 62.29 -30.98 -24.63
N PHE A 523 61.67 -32.16 -24.65
CA PHE A 523 61.03 -32.70 -25.85
C PHE A 523 59.90 -31.76 -26.28
N ARG A 524 59.75 -31.46 -27.57
CA ARG A 524 58.78 -30.46 -28.08
C ARG A 524 57.83 -31.05 -29.12
N SER A 525 56.59 -30.58 -29.14
CA SER A 525 55.60 -30.90 -30.17
C SER A 525 54.71 -29.69 -30.43
N CYS A 526 54.96 -29.01 -31.54
CA CYS A 526 54.19 -27.87 -32.01
C CYS A 526 53.12 -28.30 -33.02
N THR A 527 52.17 -27.40 -33.29
CA THR A 527 51.07 -27.58 -34.24
C THR A 527 50.89 -26.27 -34.99
N ALA A 528 51.05 -26.29 -36.31
CA ALA A 528 50.80 -25.12 -37.16
C ALA A 528 49.31 -25.01 -37.46
N ASN A 529 48.67 -23.94 -36.99
CA ASN A 529 47.25 -23.70 -37.28
C ASN A 529 47.08 -22.73 -38.45
N PHE A 530 46.30 -23.16 -39.45
CA PHE A 530 45.89 -22.34 -40.58
C PHE A 530 44.36 -22.25 -40.58
N GLU A 531 43.82 -21.05 -40.75
CA GLU A 531 42.38 -20.82 -40.93
C GLU A 531 42.14 -20.20 -42.30
N LEU A 532 40.96 -20.45 -42.88
CA LEU A 532 40.52 -19.66 -44.03
C LEU A 532 40.45 -18.17 -43.66
N LEU A 533 40.75 -17.30 -44.64
CA LEU A 533 40.52 -15.87 -44.49
C LEU A 533 39.02 -15.63 -44.34
N ARG A 534 38.62 -14.91 -43.28
CA ARG A 534 37.23 -14.49 -43.08
C ARG A 534 37.05 -13.05 -43.53
N PHE A 535 35.85 -12.74 -44.01
CA PHE A 535 35.45 -11.39 -44.36
C PHE A 535 34.06 -11.06 -43.80
N PRO A 536 33.85 -9.86 -43.26
CA PRO A 536 32.55 -9.45 -42.75
C PRO A 536 31.53 -9.31 -43.88
N LEU A 537 30.35 -9.90 -43.67
CA LEU A 537 29.11 -9.44 -44.25
C LEU A 537 28.40 -8.56 -43.22
N THR A 538 28.21 -7.28 -43.54
CA THR A 538 27.41 -6.35 -42.74
C THR A 538 26.05 -6.12 -43.39
N VAL A 539 24.97 -6.24 -42.62
CA VAL A 539 23.62 -5.91 -43.03
C VAL A 539 23.17 -4.64 -42.33
N THR A 540 22.46 -3.77 -43.04
CA THR A 540 21.77 -2.61 -42.46
C THR A 540 20.29 -2.67 -42.79
N THR A 541 19.44 -2.10 -41.94
CA THR A 541 17.99 -2.03 -42.14
C THR A 541 17.55 -0.57 -42.23
N VAL A 542 16.75 -0.24 -43.24
CA VAL A 542 16.05 1.05 -43.35
C VAL A 542 14.57 0.78 -43.15
N GLY A 543 13.96 1.39 -42.14
CA GLY A 543 12.62 1.00 -41.67
C GLY A 543 12.64 -0.19 -40.69
N GLN A 544 11.47 -0.60 -40.21
CA GLN A 544 11.34 -1.69 -39.23
C GLN A 544 11.30 -3.06 -39.91
N GLY A 545 12.22 -3.94 -39.53
CA GLY A 545 12.23 -5.33 -39.96
C GLY A 545 13.49 -6.06 -39.51
N LYS A 546 13.44 -7.38 -39.51
CA LYS A 546 14.52 -8.28 -39.14
C LYS A 546 15.13 -8.91 -40.39
N VAL A 547 16.42 -9.20 -40.36
CA VAL A 547 17.10 -10.03 -41.37
C VAL A 547 17.79 -11.21 -40.67
N SER A 548 17.84 -12.36 -41.32
CA SER A 548 18.68 -13.50 -40.96
C SER A 548 19.40 -14.09 -42.18
N SER A 549 20.43 -14.91 -41.98
CA SER A 549 21.19 -15.57 -43.05
C SER A 549 21.12 -17.10 -43.04
N ASN A 550 21.36 -17.70 -44.22
CA ASN A 550 21.78 -19.08 -44.39
C ASN A 550 23.07 -19.12 -45.25
N PRO A 551 24.21 -19.69 -44.78
CA PRO A 551 24.44 -20.25 -43.44
C PRO A 551 24.17 -19.25 -42.30
N ALA A 552 23.83 -19.77 -41.12
CA ALA A 552 23.53 -18.94 -39.96
C ALA A 552 24.75 -18.13 -39.52
N GLY A 553 24.56 -16.84 -39.25
CA GLY A 553 25.61 -15.92 -38.83
C GLY A 553 25.09 -14.49 -38.67
N ILE A 554 24.26 -14.03 -39.63
CA ILE A 554 23.42 -12.85 -39.47
C ILE A 554 22.09 -13.25 -38.83
N ASP A 555 21.72 -12.53 -37.77
CA ASP A 555 20.38 -12.32 -37.25
C ASP A 555 20.43 -10.87 -36.77
N CYS A 556 19.59 -9.95 -37.25
CA CYS A 556 19.79 -8.50 -36.99
C CYS A 556 19.51 -8.01 -35.54
N SER A 557 19.71 -8.89 -34.55
CA SER A 557 20.23 -8.53 -33.22
C SER A 557 21.78 -8.36 -33.22
N GLN A 558 22.48 -9.10 -34.07
CA GLN A 558 23.89 -8.95 -34.50
C GLN A 558 23.95 -8.79 -36.04
N CYS A 559 23.94 -7.55 -36.53
CA CYS A 559 23.81 -7.25 -37.96
C CYS A 559 25.11 -7.44 -38.80
N ALA A 560 26.18 -8.01 -38.25
CA ALA A 560 27.44 -8.23 -38.94
C ALA A 560 28.07 -9.57 -38.53
N HIS A 561 28.59 -10.33 -39.50
CA HIS A 561 29.21 -11.63 -39.25
C HIS A 561 30.34 -11.93 -40.24
N ASP A 562 31.41 -12.54 -39.72
CA ASP A 562 32.62 -12.91 -40.47
C ASP A 562 32.48 -14.33 -41.04
N PHE A 563 32.23 -14.44 -42.34
CA PHE A 563 32.15 -15.74 -43.04
C PHE A 563 33.50 -16.11 -43.68
N ASP A 564 33.77 -17.41 -43.79
CA ASP A 564 34.95 -17.93 -44.48
C ASP A 564 34.95 -17.58 -45.98
N THR A 565 36.13 -17.32 -46.55
CA THR A 565 36.26 -16.93 -47.96
C THR A 565 35.82 -18.04 -48.90
N GLY A 566 34.97 -17.70 -49.86
CA GLY A 566 34.30 -18.61 -50.78
C GLY A 566 32.83 -18.90 -50.41
N THR A 567 32.39 -18.63 -49.18
CA THR A 567 31.01 -18.89 -48.75
C THR A 567 29.98 -18.07 -49.55
N GLU A 568 28.91 -18.73 -49.96
CA GLU A 568 27.71 -18.09 -50.51
C GLU A 568 26.65 -18.01 -49.41
N VAL A 569 26.07 -16.82 -49.23
CA VAL A 569 25.13 -16.51 -48.15
C VAL A 569 23.82 -16.01 -48.76
N THR A 570 22.69 -16.62 -48.37
CA THR A 570 21.34 -16.13 -48.66
C THR A 570 20.84 -15.33 -47.45
N LEU A 571 20.40 -14.09 -47.66
CA LEU A 571 19.72 -13.28 -46.66
C LEU A 571 18.19 -13.36 -46.81
N THR A 572 17.49 -13.49 -45.70
CA THR A 572 16.02 -13.46 -45.61
C THR A 572 15.58 -12.24 -44.82
N ALA A 573 14.73 -11.40 -45.39
CA ALA A 573 14.14 -10.24 -44.73
C ALA A 573 12.70 -10.54 -44.26
N VAL A 574 12.39 -10.16 -43.02
CA VAL A 574 11.07 -10.29 -42.40
C VAL A 574 10.64 -8.91 -41.91
N PRO A 575 9.55 -8.31 -42.43
CA PRO A 575 9.12 -6.97 -42.03
C PRO A 575 8.69 -6.90 -40.56
N GLY A 576 8.83 -5.71 -39.95
CA GLY A 576 8.26 -5.42 -38.64
C GLY A 576 6.80 -4.95 -38.74
N ASP A 577 6.09 -4.94 -37.60
CA ASP A 577 4.66 -4.61 -37.57
C ASP A 577 4.35 -3.23 -38.15
N GLY A 578 3.48 -3.21 -39.17
CA GLY A 578 3.14 -1.99 -39.92
C GLY A 578 4.11 -1.61 -41.03
N TRP A 579 5.03 -2.50 -41.43
CA TRP A 579 6.00 -2.28 -42.52
C TRP A 579 5.99 -3.46 -43.51
N GLN A 580 6.48 -3.23 -44.72
CA GLN A 580 6.68 -4.24 -45.76
C GLN A 580 8.11 -4.20 -46.30
N PHE A 581 8.66 -5.35 -46.67
CA PHE A 581 9.98 -5.41 -47.32
C PHE A 581 9.86 -4.95 -48.76
N LYS A 582 10.70 -3.99 -49.14
CA LYS A 582 10.70 -3.31 -50.45
C LYS A 582 11.68 -4.00 -51.40
N GLU A 583 12.96 -3.96 -51.05
CA GLU A 583 14.06 -4.52 -51.85
C GLU A 583 15.36 -4.66 -51.06
N TRP A 584 16.28 -5.46 -51.61
CA TRP A 584 17.69 -5.52 -51.22
C TRP A 584 18.50 -4.49 -51.99
N SER A 585 19.49 -3.88 -51.34
CA SER A 585 20.52 -3.05 -51.99
C SER A 585 21.92 -3.32 -51.42
N GLY A 586 22.94 -2.73 -52.05
CA GLY A 586 24.35 -2.97 -51.71
C GLY A 586 24.97 -4.12 -52.52
N ALA A 587 25.72 -4.99 -51.85
CA ALA A 587 26.46 -6.09 -52.47
C ALA A 587 25.66 -7.39 -52.66
N CYS A 588 24.39 -7.41 -52.23
CA CYS A 588 23.48 -8.54 -52.42
C CYS A 588 22.70 -8.41 -53.74
N ASP A 589 22.32 -9.54 -54.33
CA ASP A 589 21.38 -9.56 -55.45
C ASP A 589 19.93 -9.25 -55.00
N LYS A 590 19.00 -9.17 -55.96
CA LYS A 590 17.58 -8.88 -55.68
C LYS A 590 16.85 -9.98 -54.89
N ALA A 591 17.44 -11.16 -54.75
CA ALA A 591 16.91 -12.27 -53.95
C ALA A 591 17.62 -12.40 -52.58
N GLY A 592 18.63 -11.58 -52.28
CA GLY A 592 19.36 -11.56 -51.02
C GLY A 592 20.65 -12.39 -51.03
N HIS A 593 21.13 -12.87 -52.17
CA HIS A 593 22.36 -13.65 -52.25
C HIS A 593 23.60 -12.76 -52.30
N VAL A 594 24.67 -13.19 -51.61
CA VAL A 594 25.99 -12.57 -51.69
C VAL A 594 27.08 -13.63 -51.54
N LYS A 595 28.17 -13.51 -52.33
CA LYS A 595 29.35 -14.35 -52.21
C LYS A 595 30.48 -13.62 -51.49
N ILE A 596 31.01 -14.24 -50.45
CA ILE A 596 32.01 -13.68 -49.56
C ILE A 596 33.40 -14.02 -50.08
N ASN A 597 34.15 -13.00 -50.47
CA ASN A 597 35.53 -13.10 -50.97
C ASN A 597 36.38 -11.84 -50.68
N VAL A 598 35.73 -10.80 -50.14
CA VAL A 598 36.22 -9.54 -49.57
C VAL A 598 35.09 -9.05 -48.63
N ASN A 599 35.31 -8.01 -47.84
CA ASN A 599 34.26 -7.38 -47.02
C ASN A 599 33.04 -7.01 -47.89
N ARG A 600 31.83 -7.38 -47.45
CA ARG A 600 30.56 -7.11 -48.16
C ARG A 600 29.59 -6.35 -47.25
N GLN A 601 28.78 -5.49 -47.85
CA GLN A 601 27.69 -4.81 -47.15
C GLN A 601 26.40 -4.91 -47.96
N CYS A 602 25.31 -5.29 -47.30
CA CYS A 602 23.96 -5.30 -47.87
C CYS A 602 23.01 -4.44 -47.03
N GLN A 603 21.88 -4.08 -47.61
CA GLN A 603 20.85 -3.31 -46.94
C GLN A 603 19.46 -3.86 -47.29
N ALA A 604 18.66 -4.10 -46.25
CA ALA A 604 17.23 -4.37 -46.39
C ALA A 604 16.45 -3.07 -46.26
N ILE A 605 15.64 -2.72 -47.26
CA ILE A 605 14.78 -1.55 -47.22
C ILE A 605 13.35 -2.01 -46.93
N PHE A 606 12.74 -1.44 -45.90
CA PHE A 606 11.35 -1.65 -45.52
C PHE A 606 10.58 -0.32 -45.64
N ASP A 607 9.44 -0.32 -46.31
CA ASP A 607 8.52 0.83 -46.36
C ASP A 607 7.42 0.68 -45.31
N LYS A 608 7.00 1.79 -44.68
CA LYS A 608 5.87 1.77 -43.73
C LYS A 608 4.55 1.64 -44.48
N ILE A 609 3.73 0.66 -44.09
CA ILE A 609 2.37 0.47 -44.62
C ILE A 609 1.46 1.54 -44.01
N VAL A 610 0.72 2.26 -44.85
CA VAL A 610 -0.20 3.34 -44.42
C VAL A 610 -1.54 3.18 -45.14
N TYR A 611 -2.49 2.51 -44.50
CA TYR A 611 -3.89 2.49 -44.91
C TYR A 611 -4.82 2.56 -43.69
N TYR A 612 -5.93 3.26 -43.85
CA TYR A 612 -7.00 3.31 -42.86
C TYR A 612 -7.92 2.08 -43.04
N SER A 613 -8.30 1.45 -41.93
CA SER A 613 -9.27 0.34 -41.80
C SER A 613 -8.91 -1.03 -42.43
N TYR A 614 -9.53 -2.08 -41.86
CA TYR A 614 -9.49 -3.49 -42.28
C TYR A 614 -8.15 -4.24 -41.98
N PRO A 615 -8.03 -5.57 -42.22
CA PRO A 615 -8.17 -6.51 -41.12
C PRO A 615 -7.00 -7.50 -40.95
N LEU A 616 -6.85 -8.10 -39.77
CA LEU A 616 -5.77 -9.05 -39.46
C LEU A 616 -6.27 -10.49 -39.22
N THR A 617 -5.98 -11.38 -40.17
CA THR A 617 -6.18 -12.82 -40.03
C THR A 617 -5.03 -13.44 -39.24
N ILE A 618 -5.23 -13.63 -37.93
CA ILE A 618 -4.25 -14.28 -37.05
C ILE A 618 -4.31 -15.80 -37.26
N LYS A 619 -3.14 -16.47 -37.39
CA LYS A 619 -3.06 -17.93 -37.32
C LYS A 619 -3.28 -18.38 -35.87
N PRO A 620 -4.26 -19.27 -35.58
CA PRO A 620 -4.57 -19.64 -34.21
C PRO A 620 -3.46 -20.48 -33.58
N MET A 621 -2.82 -19.94 -32.54
CA MET A 621 -2.19 -20.73 -31.49
C MET A 621 -3.13 -20.75 -30.29
N ALA A 622 -3.32 -21.93 -29.69
CA ALA A 622 -4.18 -22.11 -28.52
C ALA A 622 -3.52 -21.53 -27.25
N VAL A 623 -3.52 -20.21 -27.14
CA VAL A 623 -3.05 -19.46 -25.97
C VAL A 623 -4.07 -19.60 -24.86
N THR A 624 -3.68 -20.19 -23.73
CA THR A 624 -4.56 -20.43 -22.57
C THR A 624 -4.57 -19.27 -21.58
N SER A 625 -3.55 -18.41 -21.60
CA SER A 625 -3.46 -17.16 -20.85
C SER A 625 -2.41 -16.24 -21.44
N CYS A 626 -2.49 -14.93 -21.17
CA CYS A 626 -1.49 -13.94 -21.60
C CYS A 626 -1.28 -12.86 -20.53
N SER A 627 -0.14 -12.17 -20.60
CA SER A 627 0.22 -11.07 -19.70
C SER A 627 1.00 -9.96 -20.42
N GLU A 628 1.04 -8.76 -19.82
CA GLU A 628 1.72 -7.58 -20.35
C GLU A 628 2.94 -7.16 -19.50
N GLY A 629 4.04 -7.88 -19.64
CA GLY A 629 5.31 -7.54 -18.98
C GLY A 629 5.22 -7.42 -17.45
N ASN A 630 6.14 -6.64 -16.86
CA ASN A 630 6.16 -6.34 -15.43
C ASN A 630 5.88 -4.84 -15.23
N GLY A 631 4.74 -4.52 -14.61
CA GLY A 631 4.40 -3.16 -14.17
C GLY A 631 5.05 -2.79 -12.84
N THR A 632 5.28 -1.50 -12.60
CA THR A 632 5.73 -1.00 -11.29
C THR A 632 4.58 -1.01 -10.29
N GLN A 633 4.85 -1.35 -9.03
CA GLN A 633 3.79 -1.62 -8.05
C GLN A 633 3.01 -0.34 -7.70
N PHE A 634 1.77 -0.27 -8.19
CA PHE A 634 0.80 0.75 -7.84
C PHE A 634 0.25 0.58 -6.41
N ASN A 635 -0.03 1.68 -5.72
CA ASN A 635 -0.69 1.68 -4.41
C ASN A 635 -2.20 1.99 -4.57
N PRO A 636 -3.11 1.03 -4.32
CA PRO A 636 -4.55 1.20 -4.56
C PRO A 636 -5.24 2.28 -3.72
N LYS A 637 -4.55 2.88 -2.73
CA LYS A 637 -5.08 3.95 -1.87
C LYS A 637 -4.56 5.36 -2.25
N SER A 638 -3.70 5.51 -3.26
CA SER A 638 -3.13 6.82 -3.63
C SER A 638 -4.04 7.67 -4.54
N ARG A 639 -4.20 8.95 -4.21
CA ARG A 639 -4.58 10.02 -5.14
C ARG A 639 -3.36 10.95 -5.28
N PRO A 640 -2.81 11.18 -6.49
CA PRO A 640 -3.25 10.69 -7.79
C PRO A 640 -3.12 9.18 -7.93
N MET A 641 -3.90 8.61 -8.84
CA MET A 641 -3.79 7.19 -9.20
C MET A 641 -2.73 7.03 -10.30
N ARG A 642 -1.50 6.62 -9.94
CA ARG A 642 -0.34 6.59 -10.85
C ARG A 642 0.37 5.23 -10.87
N GLY A 643 0.69 4.76 -12.07
CA GLY A 643 1.41 3.51 -12.31
C GLY A 643 0.54 2.38 -12.86
N SER A 644 1.08 1.17 -12.76
CA SER A 644 0.51 -0.02 -13.38
C SER A 644 -0.65 -0.59 -12.56
N VAL A 645 -1.88 -0.30 -12.98
CA VAL A 645 -3.09 -0.86 -12.35
C VAL A 645 -3.34 -2.24 -12.94
N LYS A 646 -2.87 -3.26 -12.22
CA LYS A 646 -2.94 -4.66 -12.65
C LYS A 646 -4.36 -5.19 -12.61
N TRP A 647 -4.71 -5.96 -13.65
CA TRP A 647 -5.98 -6.66 -13.79
C TRP A 647 -5.78 -8.17 -13.91
N SER A 648 -6.78 -8.92 -13.46
CA SER A 648 -6.97 -10.34 -13.71
C SER A 648 -8.32 -10.52 -14.40
N PHE A 649 -8.32 -10.61 -15.73
CA PHE A 649 -9.51 -10.90 -16.51
C PHE A 649 -9.68 -12.42 -16.63
N ILE A 650 -10.74 -12.96 -16.04
CA ILE A 650 -11.07 -14.39 -16.07
C ILE A 650 -12.18 -14.62 -17.09
N LEU A 651 -11.94 -15.46 -18.09
CA LEU A 651 -12.97 -15.86 -19.06
C LEU A 651 -13.69 -17.12 -18.55
N CYS A 652 -15.02 -17.12 -18.53
CA CYS A 652 -15.81 -18.23 -17.98
C CYS A 652 -17.03 -18.59 -18.85
N ARG A 653 -17.26 -19.88 -19.09
CA ARG A 653 -18.46 -20.39 -19.78
C ARG A 653 -19.28 -21.29 -18.87
N PHE A 654 -20.59 -21.34 -19.08
CA PHE A 654 -21.47 -22.26 -18.33
C PHE A 654 -21.38 -23.68 -18.92
N GLN A 655 -21.76 -24.70 -18.14
CA GLN A 655 -21.53 -26.12 -18.50
C GLN A 655 -22.34 -26.58 -19.73
N ASP A 656 -23.46 -25.92 -19.99
CA ASP A 656 -24.40 -26.10 -21.10
C ASP A 656 -24.13 -25.11 -22.26
N SER A 657 -23.06 -24.32 -22.18
CA SER A 657 -22.66 -23.39 -23.25
C SER A 657 -21.86 -24.10 -24.35
N GLU A 658 -22.06 -23.65 -25.59
CA GLU A 658 -21.24 -24.01 -26.74
C GLU A 658 -19.78 -23.52 -26.57
N THR A 659 -18.96 -23.69 -27.61
CA THR A 659 -17.61 -23.12 -27.65
C THR A 659 -17.69 -21.59 -27.78
N PRO A 660 -17.06 -20.80 -26.88
CA PRO A 660 -17.08 -19.34 -26.98
C PRO A 660 -16.51 -18.83 -28.32
N PRO A 661 -17.16 -17.85 -28.98
CA PRO A 661 -16.81 -17.42 -30.33
C PRO A 661 -15.61 -16.46 -30.42
N ARG A 662 -15.06 -16.03 -29.28
CA ARG A 662 -13.87 -15.17 -29.15
C ARG A 662 -12.81 -15.94 -28.37
N ASP A 663 -11.60 -16.07 -28.93
CA ASP A 663 -10.48 -16.76 -28.28
C ASP A 663 -9.80 -15.88 -27.21
N VAL A 664 -8.81 -16.42 -26.49
CA VAL A 664 -8.09 -15.64 -25.45
C VAL A 664 -7.30 -14.49 -26.10
N ASN A 665 -6.72 -14.68 -27.29
CA ASN A 665 -5.93 -13.64 -27.97
C ASN A 665 -6.74 -12.38 -28.32
N TYR A 666 -8.02 -12.54 -28.68
CA TYR A 666 -8.94 -11.41 -28.85
C TYR A 666 -8.97 -10.52 -27.61
N TYR A 667 -9.20 -11.12 -26.44
CA TYR A 667 -9.22 -10.40 -25.16
C TYR A 667 -7.84 -9.90 -24.72
N CYS A 668 -6.75 -10.63 -25.02
CA CYS A 668 -5.39 -10.12 -24.83
C CYS A 668 -5.18 -8.79 -25.55
N ASN A 669 -5.58 -8.73 -26.83
CA ASN A 669 -5.46 -7.52 -27.65
C ASN A 669 -6.38 -6.41 -27.15
N MET A 670 -7.61 -6.73 -26.77
CA MET A 670 -8.61 -5.75 -26.33
C MET A 670 -8.32 -5.14 -24.95
N LEU A 671 -7.86 -5.95 -23.99
CA LEU A 671 -7.88 -5.60 -22.57
C LEU A 671 -6.52 -5.18 -22.00
N VAL A 672 -5.43 -5.82 -22.45
CA VAL A 672 -4.12 -5.78 -21.77
C VAL A 672 -2.93 -5.67 -22.73
N ARG A 673 -3.11 -5.19 -23.97
CA ARG A 673 -2.00 -4.93 -24.87
C ARG A 673 -2.08 -3.49 -25.36
N GLU A 674 -1.03 -2.72 -25.11
CA GLU A 674 -0.78 -1.44 -25.77
C GLU A 674 -0.80 -1.56 -27.31
N LYS A 675 -1.16 -0.45 -27.96
CA LYS A 675 -1.11 -0.17 -29.40
C LYS A 675 -2.05 -1.04 -30.25
N THR A 676 -3.20 -1.40 -29.67
CA THR A 676 -4.25 -2.19 -30.33
C THR A 676 -5.53 -1.40 -30.61
N GLY A 677 -5.68 -0.20 -30.03
CA GLY A 677 -6.96 0.51 -29.93
C GLY A 677 -7.87 -0.04 -28.82
N GLY A 678 -7.26 -0.65 -27.79
CA GLY A 678 -7.95 -1.29 -26.67
C GLY A 678 -7.94 -0.48 -25.38
N ILE A 679 -8.21 -1.17 -24.26
CA ILE A 679 -8.35 -0.60 -22.92
C ILE A 679 -7.02 -0.07 -22.35
N ALA A 680 -5.91 -0.72 -22.68
CA ALA A 680 -4.56 -0.24 -22.34
C ALA A 680 -4.31 1.16 -22.92
N ASP A 681 -4.61 1.34 -24.21
CA ASP A 681 -4.45 2.62 -24.91
C ASP A 681 -5.39 3.70 -24.36
N TYR A 682 -6.65 3.35 -24.12
CA TYR A 682 -7.65 4.29 -23.58
C TYR A 682 -7.22 4.87 -22.23
N TRP A 683 -6.85 4.02 -21.26
CA TRP A 683 -6.44 4.51 -19.95
C TRP A 683 -5.10 5.24 -19.99
N HIS A 684 -4.18 4.85 -20.87
CA HIS A 684 -2.92 5.57 -21.06
C HIS A 684 -3.17 7.00 -21.56
N ASP A 685 -3.96 7.17 -22.62
CA ASP A 685 -4.26 8.48 -23.21
C ASP A 685 -5.05 9.39 -22.25
N ILE A 686 -6.15 8.88 -21.67
CA ILE A 686 -7.06 9.67 -20.84
C ILE A 686 -6.45 10.02 -19.47
N SER A 687 -5.50 9.23 -18.97
CA SER A 687 -4.72 9.58 -17.78
C SER A 687 -3.53 10.49 -18.06
N TYR A 688 -3.26 10.85 -19.32
CA TYR A 688 -2.04 11.53 -19.77
C TYR A 688 -0.75 10.79 -19.38
N ASN A 689 -0.69 9.47 -19.59
CA ASN A 689 0.42 8.60 -19.17
C ASN A 689 0.67 8.63 -17.64
N ASN A 690 -0.39 8.80 -16.84
CA ASN A 690 -0.32 8.53 -15.40
C ASN A 690 -0.61 7.06 -15.07
N LEU A 691 -1.40 6.35 -15.88
CA LEU A 691 -1.78 4.95 -15.69
C LEU A 691 -1.32 4.08 -16.86
N ASP A 692 -0.95 2.83 -16.57
CA ASP A 692 -0.91 1.75 -17.55
C ASP A 692 -1.46 0.43 -16.98
N THR A 693 -1.59 -0.58 -17.84
CA THR A 693 -2.11 -1.92 -17.52
C THR A 693 -1.02 -2.96 -17.26
N LYS A 694 0.26 -2.59 -17.16
CA LYS A 694 1.36 -3.57 -17.18
C LYS A 694 1.31 -4.53 -15.99
N GLY A 695 1.66 -5.79 -16.23
CA GLY A 695 1.44 -6.89 -15.29
C GLY A 695 0.01 -7.43 -15.25
N SER A 696 -0.94 -6.86 -16.01
CA SER A 696 -2.28 -7.45 -16.15
C SER A 696 -2.24 -8.80 -16.88
N ILE A 697 -3.24 -9.65 -16.59
CA ILE A 697 -3.36 -11.02 -17.09
C ILE A 697 -4.77 -11.24 -17.64
N VAL A 698 -4.88 -11.95 -18.77
CA VAL A 698 -6.13 -12.62 -19.19
C VAL A 698 -5.94 -14.12 -19.03
N ALA A 699 -6.81 -14.77 -18.24
CA ALA A 699 -6.84 -16.20 -18.00
C ALA A 699 -8.03 -16.82 -18.75
N GLY A 700 -7.78 -17.92 -19.48
CA GLY A 700 -8.67 -18.47 -20.51
C GLY A 700 -9.99 -19.08 -20.02
N TRP A 701 -10.74 -19.68 -20.96
CA TRP A 701 -12.13 -20.10 -20.75
C TRP A 701 -12.31 -21.28 -19.77
N TYR A 702 -12.61 -20.98 -18.51
CA TYR A 702 -12.98 -21.96 -17.49
C TYR A 702 -14.45 -22.37 -17.59
N THR A 703 -14.77 -23.62 -17.26
CA THR A 703 -16.17 -24.11 -17.29
C THR A 703 -16.77 -24.04 -15.88
N ILE A 704 -17.77 -23.19 -15.68
CA ILE A 704 -18.55 -23.11 -14.45
C ILE A 704 -19.49 -24.33 -14.39
N PRO A 705 -19.53 -25.12 -13.29
CA PRO A 705 -20.38 -26.30 -13.13
C PRO A 705 -21.85 -25.93 -12.82
N MET A 706 -22.45 -25.13 -13.69
CA MET A 706 -23.79 -24.55 -13.55
C MET A 706 -24.34 -24.21 -14.93
N THR A 707 -25.67 -24.21 -15.10
CA THR A 707 -26.34 -23.85 -16.37
C THR A 707 -26.44 -22.34 -16.59
N VAL A 708 -26.56 -21.90 -17.85
CA VAL A 708 -26.83 -20.49 -18.21
C VAL A 708 -28.08 -19.96 -17.52
N GLN A 709 -29.16 -20.75 -17.48
CA GLN A 709 -30.39 -20.35 -16.81
C GLN A 709 -30.12 -20.06 -15.33
N ARG A 710 -29.48 -20.99 -14.61
CA ARG A 710 -29.19 -20.80 -13.20
C ARG A 710 -28.22 -19.64 -12.96
N GLY A 711 -27.27 -19.43 -13.88
CA GLY A 711 -26.37 -18.28 -13.89
C GLY A 711 -27.08 -16.92 -14.01
N ARG A 712 -28.29 -16.86 -14.58
CA ARG A 712 -29.11 -15.63 -14.63
C ARG A 712 -29.93 -15.40 -13.37
N GLU A 713 -30.32 -16.48 -12.67
CA GLU A 713 -31.15 -16.44 -11.45
C GLU A 713 -30.40 -16.04 -10.17
N ILE A 714 -29.08 -16.24 -10.11
CA ILE A 714 -28.27 -16.03 -8.90
C ILE A 714 -27.77 -14.58 -8.72
N GLY A 715 -27.35 -14.25 -7.49
CA GLY A 715 -26.85 -12.93 -7.13
C GLY A 715 -25.55 -12.55 -7.83
N ARG A 716 -25.29 -11.25 -7.93
CA ARG A 716 -24.09 -10.69 -8.59
C ARG A 716 -22.78 -11.25 -8.03
N TRP A 717 -22.67 -11.36 -6.71
CA TRP A 717 -21.49 -11.96 -6.05
C TRP A 717 -21.39 -13.47 -6.24
N ASP A 718 -22.50 -14.19 -6.35
CA ASP A 718 -22.51 -15.63 -6.64
C ASP A 718 -21.97 -15.89 -8.06
N LYS A 719 -22.34 -15.07 -9.04
CA LYS A 719 -21.80 -15.11 -10.42
C LYS A 719 -20.29 -14.89 -10.43
N VAL A 720 -19.81 -13.88 -9.70
CA VAL A 720 -18.38 -13.55 -9.54
C VAL A 720 -17.61 -14.72 -8.91
N ASN A 721 -18.12 -15.26 -7.81
CA ASN A 721 -17.47 -16.34 -7.09
C ASN A 721 -17.49 -17.66 -7.87
N ALA A 722 -18.59 -18.01 -8.54
CA ALA A 722 -18.67 -19.23 -9.35
C ALA A 722 -17.63 -19.27 -10.49
N CYS A 723 -17.32 -18.13 -11.12
CA CYS A 723 -16.25 -18.04 -12.10
C CYS A 723 -14.83 -18.12 -11.46
N ARG A 724 -14.59 -17.42 -10.34
CA ARG A 724 -13.31 -17.50 -9.60
C ARG A 724 -13.03 -18.91 -9.05
N ASP A 725 -14.08 -19.62 -8.64
CA ASP A 725 -14.02 -21.00 -8.15
C ASP A 725 -13.75 -21.98 -9.30
N ALA A 726 -14.41 -21.81 -10.45
CA ALA A 726 -14.13 -22.58 -11.66
C ALA A 726 -12.68 -22.40 -12.15
N ALA A 727 -12.16 -21.16 -12.10
CA ALA A 727 -10.76 -20.87 -12.42
C ALA A 727 -9.76 -21.49 -11.43
N ARG A 728 -10.03 -21.39 -10.12
CA ARG A 728 -9.17 -21.95 -9.06
C ARG A 728 -9.14 -23.48 -9.05
N THR A 729 -10.25 -24.13 -9.41
CA THR A 729 -10.40 -25.59 -9.35
C THR A 729 -10.20 -26.29 -10.69
N ALA A 730 -9.81 -25.55 -11.75
CA ALA A 730 -9.61 -26.11 -13.08
C ALA A 730 -8.49 -27.16 -13.13
N VAL A 731 -8.77 -28.31 -13.76
CA VAL A 731 -7.80 -29.40 -13.97
C VAL A 731 -6.66 -29.00 -14.91
N VAL A 732 -6.88 -28.00 -15.77
CA VAL A 732 -5.89 -27.49 -16.74
C VAL A 732 -5.72 -25.98 -16.51
N ASN A 733 -4.49 -25.56 -16.26
CA ASN A 733 -4.10 -24.17 -16.00
C ASN A 733 -4.99 -23.46 -14.93
N PRO A 734 -5.08 -24.01 -13.71
CA PRO A 734 -5.81 -23.34 -12.62
C PRO A 734 -5.23 -21.95 -12.34
N TYR A 735 -6.10 -20.99 -12.09
CA TYR A 735 -5.72 -19.59 -11.89
C TYR A 735 -6.41 -18.99 -10.67
N THR A 736 -5.62 -18.30 -9.85
CA THR A 736 -6.09 -17.46 -8.74
C THR A 736 -5.51 -16.07 -8.94
N PRO A 737 -6.33 -15.01 -9.06
CA PRO A 737 -5.86 -13.63 -9.12
C PRO A 737 -4.93 -13.28 -7.95
N PRO A 738 -3.77 -12.65 -8.19
CA PRO A 738 -2.95 -12.08 -7.13
C PRO A 738 -3.72 -11.00 -6.34
N SER A 739 -3.33 -10.79 -5.07
CA SER A 739 -4.02 -9.86 -4.15
C SER A 739 -3.90 -8.38 -4.55
N ASP A 740 -2.95 -8.02 -5.40
CA ASP A 740 -2.77 -6.67 -5.96
C ASP A 740 -3.41 -6.48 -7.35
N HIS A 741 -4.13 -7.48 -7.88
CA HIS A 741 -4.88 -7.35 -9.14
C HIS A 741 -6.36 -7.02 -8.89
N ARG A 742 -6.89 -6.06 -9.64
CA ARG A 742 -8.34 -5.89 -9.82
C ARG A 742 -8.89 -7.05 -10.66
N VAL A 743 -10.14 -7.46 -10.46
CA VAL A 743 -10.69 -8.65 -11.13
C VAL A 743 -11.77 -8.29 -12.15
N GLY A 744 -11.51 -8.61 -13.41
CA GLY A 744 -12.53 -8.64 -14.46
C GLY A 744 -13.03 -10.07 -14.68
N ILE A 745 -14.32 -10.23 -14.93
CA ILE A 745 -14.93 -11.53 -15.29
C ILE A 745 -15.71 -11.34 -16.59
N ILE A 746 -15.48 -12.22 -17.57
CA ILE A 746 -16.16 -12.20 -18.87
C ILE A 746 -16.87 -13.53 -19.05
N THR A 747 -18.21 -13.51 -19.18
CA THR A 747 -19.01 -14.76 -19.29
C THR A 747 -19.59 -15.02 -20.67
N TYR A 748 -19.52 -16.28 -21.11
CA TYR A 748 -20.20 -16.78 -22.32
C TYR A 748 -21.27 -17.82 -21.99
N PRO A 749 -22.52 -17.66 -22.50
CA PRO A 749 -23.10 -16.44 -23.04
C PRO A 749 -23.34 -15.38 -21.94
N ASP A 750 -23.88 -14.24 -22.34
CA ASP A 750 -24.10 -13.08 -21.46
C ASP A 750 -25.18 -13.35 -20.39
N VAL A 751 -24.94 -12.91 -19.15
CA VAL A 751 -25.88 -13.10 -18.01
C VAL A 751 -26.07 -11.87 -17.10
N ASP A 752 -25.12 -10.93 -17.08
CA ASP A 752 -25.15 -9.69 -16.27
C ASP A 752 -24.08 -8.73 -16.81
N MET A 753 -24.10 -7.47 -16.38
CA MET A 753 -23.04 -6.48 -16.61
C MET A 753 -23.03 -5.48 -15.44
N PHE A 754 -21.88 -5.32 -14.78
CA PHE A 754 -21.68 -4.37 -13.66
C PHE A 754 -20.22 -4.26 -13.19
N GLY A 755 -19.83 -3.07 -12.78
CA GLY A 755 -18.59 -2.78 -12.06
C GLY A 755 -18.76 -2.70 -10.54
N TRP A 756 -17.64 -2.74 -9.84
CA TRP A 756 -17.53 -2.45 -8.40
C TRP A 756 -16.11 -1.96 -8.07
N ASN A 757 -15.89 -1.32 -6.92
CA ASN A 757 -14.53 -0.91 -6.54
C ASN A 757 -13.60 -2.13 -6.40
N GLY A 758 -12.66 -2.29 -7.33
CA GLY A 758 -11.77 -3.44 -7.43
C GLY A 758 -12.10 -4.47 -8.53
N GLY A 759 -13.15 -4.27 -9.35
CA GLY A 759 -13.43 -5.21 -10.45
C GLY A 759 -14.62 -4.88 -11.36
N ALA A 760 -14.87 -5.79 -12.30
CA ALA A 760 -15.94 -5.69 -13.30
C ALA A 760 -16.47 -7.09 -13.72
N PHE A 761 -17.75 -7.17 -14.06
CA PHE A 761 -18.41 -8.34 -14.65
C PHE A 761 -18.99 -7.92 -16.01
N LEU A 762 -18.68 -8.69 -17.05
CA LEU A 762 -18.76 -8.24 -18.43
C LEU A 762 -19.40 -9.32 -19.34
N PRO A 763 -20.22 -8.92 -20.34
CA PRO A 763 -20.67 -9.80 -21.41
C PRO A 763 -19.50 -10.22 -22.33
N TYR A 764 -19.56 -11.37 -22.97
CA TYR A 764 -18.53 -11.78 -23.96
C TYR A 764 -18.57 -10.91 -25.21
N GLN A 765 -19.72 -10.29 -25.52
CA GLN A 765 -19.85 -9.37 -26.64
C GLN A 765 -19.30 -7.97 -26.37
N VAL A 766 -18.86 -7.68 -25.14
CA VAL A 766 -18.45 -6.33 -24.71
C VAL A 766 -17.45 -5.66 -25.67
N ASP A 767 -17.58 -4.34 -25.77
CA ASP A 767 -16.77 -3.42 -26.56
C ASP A 767 -15.85 -2.58 -25.65
N VAL A 768 -15.03 -1.70 -26.24
CA VAL A 768 -14.03 -0.93 -25.47
C VAL A 768 -14.73 0.07 -24.54
N GLY A 769 -15.86 0.64 -24.94
CA GLY A 769 -16.60 1.57 -24.07
C GLY A 769 -17.25 0.87 -22.87
N GLY A 770 -17.82 -0.31 -23.06
CA GLY A 770 -18.41 -1.11 -21.98
C GLY A 770 -17.36 -1.56 -20.96
N VAL A 771 -16.19 -2.02 -21.42
CA VAL A 771 -15.11 -2.35 -20.47
C VAL A 771 -14.56 -1.09 -19.81
N ALA A 772 -14.38 0.03 -20.51
CA ALA A 772 -13.89 1.28 -19.91
C ALA A 772 -14.85 1.82 -18.82
N HIS A 773 -16.16 1.67 -19.03
CA HIS A 773 -17.19 2.03 -18.04
C HIS A 773 -17.10 1.17 -16.78
N GLU A 774 -17.25 -0.16 -16.92
CA GLU A 774 -17.32 -1.06 -15.76
C GLU A 774 -15.97 -1.20 -15.05
N ALA A 775 -14.86 -1.19 -15.80
CA ALA A 775 -13.51 -1.11 -15.22
C ALA A 775 -13.22 0.27 -14.60
N GLY A 776 -13.96 1.32 -15.01
CA GLY A 776 -13.97 2.64 -14.39
C GLY A 776 -14.47 2.60 -12.95
N HIS A 777 -15.60 1.92 -12.70
CA HIS A 777 -16.01 1.59 -11.32
C HIS A 777 -14.97 0.73 -10.60
N GLY A 778 -14.33 -0.18 -11.35
CA GLY A 778 -13.14 -0.92 -10.94
C GLY A 778 -12.05 -0.07 -10.29
N ILE A 779 -11.84 1.16 -10.76
CA ILE A 779 -10.84 2.14 -10.26
C ILE A 779 -11.44 3.26 -9.38
N GLY A 780 -12.72 3.18 -9.04
CA GLY A 780 -13.39 4.16 -8.17
C GLY A 780 -13.90 5.42 -8.88
N LEU A 781 -14.27 5.31 -10.15
CA LEU A 781 -15.09 6.30 -10.85
C LEU A 781 -16.59 6.06 -10.59
N ASN A 782 -17.38 7.13 -10.66
CA ASN A 782 -18.83 7.14 -10.44
C ASN A 782 -19.56 7.44 -11.76
N HIS A 783 -20.87 7.19 -11.86
CA HIS A 783 -21.65 7.62 -13.03
C HIS A 783 -21.61 9.14 -13.25
N SER A 784 -21.77 9.58 -14.49
CA SER A 784 -22.10 10.98 -14.80
C SER A 784 -23.59 11.15 -15.09
N PHE A 785 -24.10 12.35 -14.81
CA PHE A 785 -25.50 12.71 -14.77
C PHE A 785 -25.78 13.95 -15.64
N SER A 786 -27.04 14.30 -15.83
CA SER A 786 -27.46 15.64 -16.26
C SER A 786 -28.26 16.39 -15.20
N ASN A 787 -28.63 17.63 -15.50
CA ASN A 787 -29.62 18.41 -14.76
C ASN A 787 -31.07 18.28 -15.30
N ASP A 788 -31.36 17.30 -16.16
CA ASP A 788 -32.70 17.11 -16.74
C ASP A 788 -33.60 16.24 -15.81
N PRO A 789 -34.63 16.83 -15.18
CA PRO A 789 -35.52 16.08 -14.28
C PRO A 789 -36.47 15.11 -15.00
N SER A 790 -36.51 15.12 -16.33
CA SER A 790 -37.33 14.24 -17.16
C SER A 790 -36.57 13.02 -17.69
N TYR A 791 -35.23 13.00 -17.61
CA TYR A 791 -34.46 11.87 -18.11
C TYR A 791 -34.34 10.75 -17.08
N ARG A 792 -34.57 9.51 -17.52
CA ARG A 792 -34.32 8.29 -16.75
C ARG A 792 -34.05 7.13 -17.71
N ASN A 793 -32.87 6.52 -17.62
CA ASN A 793 -32.45 5.46 -18.56
C ASN A 793 -33.28 4.16 -18.39
N ALA A 794 -33.66 3.83 -17.15
CA ALA A 794 -34.43 2.64 -16.81
C ALA A 794 -35.17 2.79 -15.47
N ASP A 795 -36.12 1.89 -15.17
CA ASP A 795 -36.93 1.94 -13.93
C ASP A 795 -36.15 1.75 -12.62
N TRP A 796 -34.89 1.30 -12.71
CA TRP A 796 -33.95 1.20 -11.59
C TRP A 796 -32.97 2.38 -11.50
N ALA A 797 -32.82 3.17 -12.56
CA ALA A 797 -31.83 4.26 -12.64
C ALA A 797 -32.28 5.49 -11.83
N GLN A 798 -31.33 6.32 -11.42
CA GLN A 798 -31.59 7.65 -10.86
C GLN A 798 -32.02 8.64 -11.96
N ILE A 799 -32.61 9.78 -11.58
CA ILE A 799 -33.00 10.83 -12.52
C ILE A 799 -31.74 11.52 -13.05
N GLY A 800 -31.68 11.71 -14.37
CA GLY A 800 -30.50 12.25 -15.07
C GLY A 800 -29.31 11.29 -15.19
N GLU A 801 -29.38 10.08 -14.62
CA GLU A 801 -28.28 9.10 -14.66
C GLU A 801 -28.05 8.58 -16.09
N TYR A 802 -26.78 8.53 -16.51
CA TYR A 802 -26.34 8.24 -17.88
C TYR A 802 -26.71 9.30 -18.95
N ASP A 803 -27.11 10.52 -18.58
CA ASP A 803 -27.55 11.59 -19.51
C ASP A 803 -26.47 12.66 -19.83
N ASP A 804 -25.20 12.41 -19.51
CA ASP A 804 -24.05 13.16 -20.04
C ASP A 804 -23.35 12.37 -21.16
N PRO A 805 -23.77 12.49 -22.43
CA PRO A 805 -23.19 11.69 -23.49
C PRO A 805 -21.74 12.06 -23.84
N TRP A 806 -21.14 13.07 -23.19
CA TRP A 806 -19.71 13.41 -23.33
C TRP A 806 -18.81 12.66 -22.33
N ASP A 807 -19.34 11.84 -21.43
CA ASP A 807 -18.54 11.10 -20.44
C ASP A 807 -18.70 9.57 -20.55
N VAL A 808 -17.59 8.83 -20.42
CA VAL A 808 -17.62 7.35 -20.43
C VAL A 808 -18.41 6.78 -19.25
N MET A 809 -18.52 7.47 -18.11
CA MET A 809 -19.36 7.04 -16.99
C MET A 809 -20.86 7.31 -17.21
N SER A 810 -21.25 7.68 -18.42
CA SER A 810 -22.63 7.68 -18.94
C SER A 810 -22.79 6.71 -20.14
N TRP A 811 -22.03 5.62 -20.21
CA TRP A 811 -21.93 4.70 -21.38
C TRP A 811 -23.25 4.24 -22.02
N GLY A 812 -24.33 4.17 -21.24
CA GLY A 812 -25.68 3.90 -21.74
C GLY A 812 -26.13 4.84 -22.88
N ASN A 813 -25.68 6.10 -22.88
CA ASN A 813 -25.97 7.08 -23.95
C ASN A 813 -24.72 7.79 -24.49
N ALA A 814 -23.52 7.47 -23.99
CA ALA A 814 -22.28 8.13 -24.40
C ALA A 814 -22.04 8.11 -25.93
N PHE A 815 -21.46 9.19 -26.45
CA PHE A 815 -20.95 9.23 -27.81
C PHE A 815 -19.85 8.17 -28.00
N ARG A 816 -19.70 7.70 -29.24
CA ARG A 816 -18.95 6.49 -29.56
C ARG A 816 -17.93 6.76 -30.66
N VAL A 817 -16.72 6.22 -30.50
CA VAL A 817 -15.66 6.26 -31.51
C VAL A 817 -15.35 4.83 -31.98
N PRO A 818 -15.32 4.51 -33.29
CA PRO A 818 -15.05 3.15 -33.73
C PRO A 818 -13.66 2.64 -33.35
N THR A 819 -13.57 1.44 -32.80
CA THR A 819 -12.31 0.75 -32.45
C THR A 819 -12.21 -0.62 -33.15
N PRO A 820 -11.04 -1.26 -33.17
CA PRO A 820 -10.91 -2.65 -33.65
C PRO A 820 -11.71 -3.70 -32.86
N PHE A 821 -12.27 -3.34 -31.69
CA PHE A 821 -13.01 -4.25 -30.81
C PHE A 821 -14.50 -3.88 -30.65
N GLY A 822 -15.02 -2.94 -31.45
CA GLY A 822 -16.40 -2.45 -31.37
C GLY A 822 -16.46 -0.95 -31.09
N ASP A 823 -17.49 -0.51 -30.39
CA ASP A 823 -17.61 0.89 -29.99
C ASP A 823 -16.63 1.24 -28.87
N GLY A 824 -15.94 2.37 -29.04
CA GLY A 824 -15.03 2.95 -28.07
C GLY A 824 -15.62 4.16 -27.34
N PRO A 825 -15.11 4.45 -26.15
CA PRO A 825 -15.57 5.56 -25.30
C PRO A 825 -15.02 6.92 -25.73
N VAL A 826 -15.72 7.97 -25.30
CA VAL A 826 -15.20 9.36 -25.22
C VAL A 826 -14.34 9.57 -23.97
N GLY A 827 -13.75 10.75 -23.80
CA GLY A 827 -12.97 11.10 -22.61
C GLY A 827 -13.80 11.19 -21.31
N LEU A 828 -13.12 11.21 -20.17
CA LEU A 828 -13.73 11.48 -18.86
C LEU A 828 -13.99 12.98 -18.65
N THR A 829 -15.02 13.32 -17.85
CA THR A 829 -15.20 14.69 -17.33
C THR A 829 -13.96 15.14 -16.56
N GLY A 830 -13.71 16.45 -16.57
CA GLY A 830 -12.66 17.09 -15.81
C GLY A 830 -12.82 16.89 -14.30
N PHE A 831 -14.06 16.73 -13.79
CA PHE A 831 -14.28 16.31 -12.40
C PHE A 831 -13.73 14.90 -12.13
N HIS A 832 -13.94 13.95 -13.04
CA HIS A 832 -13.33 12.63 -12.94
C HIS A 832 -11.81 12.68 -13.10
N LEU A 833 -11.27 13.37 -14.09
CA LEU A 833 -9.82 13.54 -14.28
C LEU A 833 -9.13 14.25 -13.10
N ASP A 834 -9.83 15.17 -12.45
CA ASP A 834 -9.43 15.82 -11.20
C ASP A 834 -9.47 14.82 -10.03
N ARG A 835 -10.59 14.11 -9.80
CA ARG A 835 -10.72 13.09 -8.73
C ARG A 835 -9.69 11.94 -8.86
N MET A 836 -9.26 11.60 -10.07
CA MET A 836 -8.16 10.63 -10.29
C MET A 836 -6.77 11.23 -10.10
N GLY A 837 -6.66 12.57 -10.05
CA GLY A 837 -5.43 13.33 -9.93
C GLY A 837 -4.61 13.40 -11.23
N TRP A 838 -5.23 13.11 -12.38
CA TRP A 838 -4.58 13.07 -13.70
C TRP A 838 -4.43 14.48 -14.32
N LEU A 839 -5.26 15.44 -13.90
CA LEU A 839 -5.05 16.85 -14.21
C LEU A 839 -3.91 17.43 -13.34
N PRO A 840 -2.86 18.02 -13.93
CA PRO A 840 -1.79 18.68 -13.18
C PRO A 840 -2.29 19.94 -12.46
N ARG A 841 -1.92 20.09 -11.18
CA ARG A 841 -2.37 21.13 -10.25
C ARG A 841 -2.29 22.56 -10.82
N PRO A 842 -1.22 23.01 -11.51
CA PRO A 842 -1.14 24.36 -12.08
C PRO A 842 -2.07 24.62 -13.28
N ARG A 843 -2.76 23.59 -13.80
CA ARG A 843 -3.68 23.68 -14.94
C ARG A 843 -5.16 23.65 -14.52
N ILE A 844 -5.44 23.54 -13.22
CA ILE A 844 -6.78 23.68 -12.64
C ILE A 844 -6.90 25.05 -11.96
N ILE A 845 -7.91 25.83 -12.30
CA ILE A 845 -8.16 27.15 -11.71
C ILE A 845 -9.38 27.11 -10.80
N THR A 846 -9.21 27.35 -9.50
CA THR A 846 -10.33 27.68 -8.60
C THR A 846 -10.66 29.17 -8.74
N PHE A 847 -11.73 29.48 -9.47
CA PHE A 847 -12.14 30.86 -9.77
C PHE A 847 -12.54 31.61 -8.50
N GLY A 848 -12.07 32.86 -8.37
CA GLY A 848 -12.31 33.70 -7.19
C GLY A 848 -11.36 33.44 -6.01
N ALA A 849 -10.56 32.37 -6.01
CA ALA A 849 -9.60 32.10 -4.91
C ALA A 849 -8.58 33.24 -4.70
N ASN A 850 -8.22 33.96 -5.76
CA ASN A 850 -7.37 35.15 -5.75
C ASN A 850 -8.12 36.47 -5.45
N GLY A 851 -9.40 36.42 -5.11
CA GLY A 851 -10.28 37.59 -4.88
C GLY A 851 -10.89 38.20 -6.14
N VAL A 852 -10.55 37.72 -7.35
CA VAL A 852 -11.10 38.26 -8.61
C VAL A 852 -12.47 37.66 -8.89
N GLY A 853 -13.52 38.45 -8.67
CA GLY A 853 -14.92 38.06 -8.90
C GLY A 853 -15.41 38.15 -10.36
N ASN A 854 -14.59 38.61 -11.31
CA ASN A 854 -14.94 38.72 -12.74
C ASN A 854 -13.67 38.63 -13.61
N ALA A 855 -13.62 37.70 -14.56
CA ALA A 855 -12.56 37.61 -15.57
C ALA A 855 -12.99 36.79 -16.80
N THR A 856 -12.31 37.02 -17.93
CA THR A 856 -12.32 36.12 -19.09
C THR A 856 -11.09 35.21 -19.05
N LEU A 857 -11.28 33.91 -19.21
CA LEU A 857 -10.22 32.89 -19.22
C LEU A 857 -10.13 32.22 -20.59
N THR A 858 -8.91 31.92 -21.04
CA THR A 858 -8.64 31.11 -22.23
C THR A 858 -8.32 29.68 -21.81
N LEU A 859 -9.30 28.78 -21.98
CA LEU A 859 -9.15 27.35 -21.71
C LEU A 859 -8.32 26.68 -22.81
N ALA A 860 -7.47 25.74 -22.42
CA ALA A 860 -6.93 24.71 -23.31
C ALA A 860 -7.92 23.52 -23.38
N ALA A 861 -7.92 22.80 -24.49
CA ALA A 861 -8.76 21.60 -24.60
C ALA A 861 -8.24 20.48 -23.68
N ILE A 862 -9.15 19.86 -22.91
CA ILE A 862 -8.83 18.83 -21.92
C ILE A 862 -8.27 17.55 -22.56
N ASN A 863 -8.63 17.28 -23.82
CA ASN A 863 -8.06 16.20 -24.63
C ASN A 863 -6.81 16.61 -25.43
N HIS A 864 -6.30 17.83 -25.25
CA HIS A 864 -4.99 18.29 -25.73
C HIS A 864 -4.16 18.95 -24.60
N PRO A 865 -3.73 18.16 -23.57
CA PRO A 865 -2.99 18.67 -22.41
C PRO A 865 -1.68 19.39 -22.77
N GLU A 866 -1.10 19.11 -23.95
CA GLU A 866 0.09 19.79 -24.48
C GLU A 866 -0.15 21.27 -24.83
N THR A 867 -1.40 21.69 -25.02
CA THR A 867 -1.77 23.08 -25.32
C THR A 867 -1.68 23.93 -24.05
N PRO A 868 -0.99 25.10 -24.02
CA PRO A 868 -0.94 25.94 -22.83
C PRO A 868 -2.29 26.58 -22.44
N GLY A 869 -2.54 26.76 -21.13
CA GLY A 869 -3.76 27.36 -20.57
C GLY A 869 -4.55 26.40 -19.65
N PRO A 870 -5.46 26.87 -18.78
CA PRO A 870 -6.25 26.00 -17.90
C PRO A 870 -6.99 24.89 -18.65
N LEU A 871 -6.92 23.66 -18.13
CA LEU A 871 -7.66 22.50 -18.65
C LEU A 871 -9.03 22.36 -17.97
N LEU A 872 -9.13 22.83 -16.73
CA LEU A 872 -10.34 22.81 -15.90
C LEU A 872 -10.45 24.10 -15.11
N VAL A 873 -11.66 24.65 -15.00
CA VAL A 873 -11.98 25.73 -14.07
C VAL A 873 -13.04 25.26 -13.09
N ARG A 874 -12.73 25.29 -11.80
CA ARG A 874 -13.67 25.09 -10.69
C ARG A 874 -14.24 26.44 -10.27
N ILE A 875 -15.55 26.56 -10.15
CA ILE A 875 -16.25 27.81 -9.79
C ILE A 875 -17.15 27.51 -8.58
N PRO A 876 -16.60 27.57 -7.35
CA PRO A 876 -17.37 27.34 -6.14
C PRO A 876 -18.39 28.46 -5.94
N PHE A 877 -19.61 28.10 -5.51
CA PHE A 877 -20.68 29.08 -5.28
C PHE A 877 -21.32 28.98 -3.89
N ASP A 878 -21.27 27.82 -3.25
CA ASP A 878 -21.85 27.58 -1.93
C ASP A 878 -20.79 27.76 -0.81
N PRO A 879 -20.95 28.72 0.13
CA PRO A 879 -20.03 28.88 1.26
C PRO A 879 -20.14 27.80 2.35
N ALA A 880 -21.21 27.00 2.35
CA ALA A 880 -21.43 25.90 3.29
C ALA A 880 -20.93 24.55 2.75
N ASP A 881 -20.96 24.37 1.41
CA ASP A 881 -20.37 23.22 0.73
C ASP A 881 -19.42 23.66 -0.40
N LEU A 882 -18.13 23.72 -0.10
CA LEU A 882 -17.09 24.10 -1.06
C LEU A 882 -16.74 23.00 -2.07
N GLN A 883 -17.30 21.79 -1.93
CA GLN A 883 -17.24 20.75 -2.95
C GLN A 883 -18.40 20.85 -3.94
N ARG A 884 -19.49 21.54 -3.58
CA ARG A 884 -20.53 21.96 -4.53
C ARG A 884 -20.06 23.16 -5.37
N HIS A 885 -19.73 22.90 -6.64
CA HIS A 885 -19.17 23.90 -7.54
C HIS A 885 -19.54 23.61 -9.00
N TYR A 886 -19.41 24.61 -9.88
CA TYR A 886 -19.43 24.35 -11.32
C TYR A 886 -18.02 23.98 -11.82
N THR A 887 -17.92 23.00 -12.70
CA THR A 887 -16.72 22.78 -13.52
C THR A 887 -16.96 23.25 -14.94
N VAL A 888 -15.92 23.85 -15.56
CA VAL A 888 -15.92 24.23 -16.97
C VAL A 888 -14.69 23.65 -17.66
N GLU A 889 -14.92 22.95 -18.78
CA GLU A 889 -13.89 22.31 -19.60
C GLU A 889 -14.13 22.56 -21.10
N PHE A 890 -13.09 22.39 -21.91
CA PHE A 890 -13.18 22.48 -23.37
C PHE A 890 -12.75 21.16 -24.03
N ARG A 891 -13.51 20.65 -25.01
CA ARG A 891 -13.18 19.42 -25.76
C ARG A 891 -13.10 19.67 -27.26
N ARG A 892 -12.15 18.97 -27.91
CA ARG A 892 -12.04 18.88 -29.37
C ARG A 892 -12.70 17.60 -29.90
N LYS A 893 -13.32 17.63 -31.09
CA LYS A 893 -13.82 16.43 -31.80
C LYS A 893 -12.69 15.66 -32.50
N ILE A 894 -11.73 15.16 -31.73
CA ILE A 894 -10.54 14.38 -32.17
C ILE A 894 -10.06 13.48 -31.02
N ARG A 895 -9.11 12.59 -31.28
CA ARG A 895 -8.68 11.52 -30.34
C ARG A 895 -9.92 10.69 -29.93
N TRP A 896 -10.01 10.23 -28.68
CA TRP A 896 -11.16 9.46 -28.19
C TRP A 896 -12.49 10.24 -28.27
N ASP A 897 -12.46 11.57 -28.17
CA ASP A 897 -13.65 12.42 -28.37
C ASP A 897 -14.06 12.62 -29.85
N ALA A 898 -13.45 11.92 -30.83
CA ALA A 898 -13.84 12.05 -32.23
C ALA A 898 -15.33 11.74 -32.53
N GLY A 899 -15.99 10.98 -31.63
CA GLY A 899 -17.41 10.66 -31.71
C GLY A 899 -18.38 11.81 -31.35
N ILE A 900 -17.94 12.83 -30.60
CA ILE A 900 -18.83 13.92 -30.13
C ILE A 900 -19.37 14.74 -31.31
N PRO A 901 -20.51 15.44 -31.24
CA PRO A 901 -21.06 16.16 -32.40
C PRO A 901 -20.12 17.22 -32.99
N GLY A 902 -19.43 18.00 -32.16
CA GLY A 902 -18.45 19.02 -32.56
C GLY A 902 -17.63 19.56 -31.37
N ASP A 903 -16.66 20.43 -31.65
CA ASP A 903 -15.87 21.12 -30.63
C ASP A 903 -16.78 21.90 -29.66
N ILE A 904 -16.61 21.71 -28.35
CA ILE A 904 -17.59 22.17 -27.36
C ILE A 904 -16.96 22.51 -26.00
N VAL A 905 -17.50 23.54 -25.34
CA VAL A 905 -17.25 23.82 -23.92
C VAL A 905 -18.41 23.22 -23.12
N LEU A 906 -18.09 22.43 -22.10
CA LEU A 906 -19.07 21.80 -21.22
C LEU A 906 -19.07 22.52 -19.86
N ILE A 907 -20.24 22.53 -19.22
CA ILE A 907 -20.44 23.04 -17.87
C ILE A 907 -21.15 21.94 -17.10
N HIS A 908 -20.59 21.53 -15.96
CA HIS A 908 -21.23 20.59 -15.03
C HIS A 908 -21.43 21.23 -13.67
N GLU A 909 -22.53 20.92 -12.98
CA GLU A 909 -22.66 21.15 -11.54
C GLU A 909 -22.20 19.90 -10.80
N ILE A 910 -21.26 20.06 -9.87
CA ILE A 910 -20.82 19.00 -8.97
C ILE A 910 -21.76 19.01 -7.75
N GLN A 911 -22.52 17.93 -7.56
CA GLN A 911 -23.57 17.83 -6.54
C GLN A 911 -23.38 16.61 -5.66
N ARG A 912 -23.78 16.71 -4.38
CA ARG A 912 -23.74 15.61 -3.41
C ARG A 912 -25.05 14.82 -3.43
N HIS A 913 -24.97 13.50 -3.53
CA HIS A 913 -26.12 12.59 -3.43
C HIS A 913 -26.34 12.09 -1.99
N ASP A 914 -27.44 11.37 -1.76
CA ASP A 914 -27.83 10.81 -0.45
C ASP A 914 -26.85 9.74 0.08
N ASP A 915 -26.08 9.10 -0.81
CA ASP A 915 -24.96 8.21 -0.45
C ASP A 915 -23.75 8.97 0.14
N GLY A 916 -23.79 10.31 0.05
CA GLY A 916 -22.80 11.23 0.55
C GLY A 916 -21.65 11.56 -0.41
N VAL A 917 -21.67 11.01 -1.63
CA VAL A 917 -20.62 11.16 -2.66
C VAL A 917 -21.00 12.28 -3.64
N TYR A 918 -20.00 12.84 -4.33
CA TYR A 918 -20.18 13.91 -5.31
C TYR A 918 -20.17 13.37 -6.75
N TYR A 919 -21.12 13.84 -7.54
CA TYR A 919 -21.40 13.44 -8.92
C TYR A 919 -21.39 14.66 -9.85
N ALA A 920 -21.02 14.46 -11.12
CA ALA A 920 -21.01 15.51 -12.13
C ALA A 920 -22.32 15.53 -12.93
N HIS A 921 -23.03 16.66 -12.91
CA HIS A 921 -24.27 16.87 -13.66
C HIS A 921 -24.06 17.83 -14.82
N LEU A 922 -24.10 17.34 -16.06
CA LEU A 922 -24.08 18.18 -17.26
C LEU A 922 -25.25 19.18 -17.22
N VAL A 923 -24.93 20.46 -17.42
CA VAL A 923 -25.91 21.56 -17.43
C VAL A 923 -26.44 21.75 -18.85
N TYR A 924 -27.67 21.30 -19.11
CA TYR A 924 -28.39 21.55 -20.36
C TYR A 924 -29.06 22.94 -20.38
N GLN A 925 -29.20 23.50 -21.59
CA GLN A 925 -30.18 24.55 -21.87
C GLN A 925 -31.58 23.95 -21.98
N PHE A 926 -32.49 24.41 -21.11
CA PHE A 926 -33.93 24.10 -21.16
C PHE A 926 -34.54 24.54 -22.50
N SER A 927 -34.51 23.63 -23.46
CA SER A 927 -34.89 23.82 -24.85
C SER A 927 -35.29 22.46 -25.45
N PRO A 928 -36.13 22.42 -26.51
CA PRO A 928 -36.61 21.15 -27.08
C PRO A 928 -35.51 20.21 -27.60
N ASN A 929 -34.29 20.72 -27.81
CA ASN A 929 -33.19 20.00 -28.47
C ASN A 929 -32.07 19.57 -27.51
N LYS A 930 -32.26 19.67 -26.18
CA LYS A 930 -31.31 19.29 -25.11
C LYS A 930 -29.82 19.55 -25.46
N GLN A 931 -29.43 20.81 -25.55
CA GLN A 931 -28.05 21.20 -25.89
C GLN A 931 -27.28 21.67 -24.64
N PRO A 932 -25.98 21.35 -24.48
CA PRO A 932 -25.17 21.84 -23.36
C PRO A 932 -25.15 23.36 -23.27
N ALA A 933 -25.14 23.87 -22.04
CA ALA A 933 -25.32 25.29 -21.78
C ALA A 933 -24.11 26.13 -22.21
N ARG A 934 -24.29 26.95 -23.26
CA ARG A 934 -23.32 27.99 -23.66
C ARG A 934 -23.30 29.20 -22.72
N SER A 935 -24.25 29.27 -21.79
CA SER A 935 -24.37 30.34 -20.80
C SER A 935 -25.12 29.86 -19.56
N LEU A 936 -24.65 30.24 -18.38
CA LEU A 936 -25.27 29.97 -17.08
C LEU A 936 -25.47 31.29 -16.33
N LEU A 937 -26.58 31.40 -15.60
CA LEU A 937 -26.83 32.44 -14.59
C LEU A 937 -27.55 31.78 -13.40
N ALA A 938 -26.80 31.31 -12.41
CA ALA A 938 -27.32 30.55 -11.26
C ALA A 938 -26.41 30.72 -10.04
N ASN A 939 -26.97 30.58 -8.83
CA ASN A 939 -26.25 30.53 -7.54
C ASN A 939 -25.33 31.73 -7.17
N GLY A 940 -25.38 32.84 -7.95
CA GLY A 940 -24.45 33.98 -7.85
C GLY A 940 -23.26 33.89 -8.81
N VAL A 941 -23.34 33.01 -9.81
CA VAL A 941 -22.35 32.80 -10.88
C VAL A 941 -22.98 33.12 -12.24
N THR A 942 -22.23 33.83 -13.07
CA THR A 942 -22.49 33.89 -14.52
C THR A 942 -21.35 33.17 -15.22
N ILE A 943 -21.66 32.32 -16.20
CA ILE A 943 -20.69 31.74 -17.13
C ILE A 943 -21.18 32.04 -18.54
N ARG A 944 -20.29 32.46 -19.45
CA ARG A 944 -20.60 32.65 -20.87
C ARG A 944 -19.44 32.11 -21.71
N VAL A 945 -19.75 31.25 -22.68
CA VAL A 945 -18.78 30.81 -23.70
C VAL A 945 -18.70 31.90 -24.77
N ASP A 946 -17.55 32.55 -24.87
CA ASP A 946 -17.33 33.70 -25.77
C ASP A 946 -16.89 33.25 -27.17
N SER A 947 -15.96 32.30 -27.25
CA SER A 947 -15.50 31.73 -28.53
C SER A 947 -14.85 30.35 -28.36
N ILE A 948 -14.76 29.62 -29.46
CA ILE A 948 -14.02 28.36 -29.61
C ILE A 948 -13.09 28.53 -30.82
N ASN A 949 -11.79 28.26 -30.65
CA ASN A 949 -10.80 28.30 -31.72
C ASN A 949 -10.16 26.94 -31.97
N ALA A 950 -10.65 26.28 -33.02
CA ALA A 950 -10.19 24.97 -33.51
C ALA A 950 -8.71 24.95 -33.99
N SER A 951 -8.11 26.11 -34.30
CA SER A 951 -6.72 26.19 -34.79
C SER A 951 -5.68 26.26 -33.67
N SER A 952 -6.06 26.74 -32.48
CA SER A 952 -5.17 26.90 -31.32
C SER A 952 -5.45 25.93 -30.17
N ASN A 953 -6.39 25.00 -30.33
CA ASN A 953 -6.89 24.11 -29.26
C ASN A 953 -7.40 24.86 -28.02
N THR A 954 -7.96 26.07 -28.19
CA THR A 954 -8.45 26.89 -27.07
C THR A 954 -9.90 27.35 -27.23
N ALA A 955 -10.54 27.65 -26.10
CA ALA A 955 -11.82 28.33 -26.01
C ALA A 955 -11.73 29.50 -25.02
N THR A 956 -12.61 30.48 -25.13
CA THR A 956 -12.68 31.60 -24.18
C THR A 956 -14.01 31.61 -23.44
N VAL A 957 -13.94 31.82 -22.12
CA VAL A 957 -15.11 31.87 -21.23
C VAL A 957 -15.02 33.07 -20.29
N THR A 958 -16.09 33.84 -20.19
CA THR A 958 -16.23 34.93 -19.21
C THR A 958 -17.02 34.43 -18.02
N ILE A 959 -16.46 34.61 -16.83
CA ILE A 959 -17.03 34.14 -15.56
C ILE A 959 -17.15 35.33 -14.61
N THR A 960 -18.32 35.45 -13.96
CA THR A 960 -18.50 36.29 -12.76
C THR A 960 -18.90 35.40 -11.58
N ASN A 961 -18.39 35.66 -10.38
CA ASN A 961 -18.73 34.88 -9.19
C ASN A 961 -18.82 35.77 -7.94
N GLU A 962 -19.99 35.80 -7.30
CA GLU A 962 -20.26 36.53 -6.07
C GLU A 962 -19.52 35.99 -4.84
N ILE A 963 -19.07 34.72 -4.84
CA ILE A 963 -18.55 34.05 -3.64
C ILE A 963 -17.41 34.82 -2.97
N VAL A 964 -16.61 35.56 -3.75
CA VAL A 964 -15.49 36.37 -3.24
C VAL A 964 -15.92 37.41 -2.19
N ASN A 965 -17.19 37.83 -2.21
CA ASN A 965 -17.78 38.80 -1.29
C ASN A 965 -18.56 38.16 -0.12
N ARG A 966 -18.79 36.84 -0.17
CA ARG A 966 -19.53 36.07 0.87
C ARG A 966 -18.61 35.77 2.06
N CYS A 967 -19.20 35.49 3.23
CA CYS A 967 -18.47 35.07 4.43
C CYS A 967 -18.04 33.61 4.33
N VAL A 968 -16.92 33.26 4.97
CA VAL A 968 -16.46 31.87 5.12
C VAL A 968 -17.35 31.10 6.12
N MET A 969 -17.36 29.77 6.02
CA MET A 969 -18.17 28.90 6.88
C MET A 969 -17.98 29.24 8.37
N GLY A 970 -19.09 29.30 9.12
CA GLY A 970 -19.12 29.75 10.52
C GLY A 970 -19.29 31.27 10.73
N TYR A 971 -19.16 32.08 9.67
CA TYR A 971 -19.36 33.53 9.72
C TYR A 971 -20.59 34.00 8.93
N VAL A 972 -21.17 35.11 9.35
CA VAL A 972 -22.35 35.76 8.76
C VAL A 972 -22.11 37.27 8.67
N TRP A 973 -22.82 37.96 7.78
CA TRP A 973 -22.80 39.43 7.76
C TRP A 973 -23.29 40.00 9.11
N ARG A 974 -22.62 41.04 9.61
CA ARG A 974 -22.93 41.71 10.88
C ARG A 974 -24.29 42.42 10.87
N GLU A 975 -24.69 42.93 9.70
CA GLU A 975 -26.01 43.51 9.46
C GLU A 975 -26.37 44.65 10.45
N ALA A 976 -25.38 45.46 10.85
CA ALA A 976 -25.61 46.67 11.63
C ALA A 976 -26.52 47.68 10.89
N ASN A 977 -26.58 47.61 9.56
CA ASN A 977 -27.67 48.07 8.72
C ASN A 977 -27.75 47.18 7.45
N THR A 978 -28.52 47.58 6.45
CA THR A 978 -28.69 46.83 5.19
C THR A 978 -27.43 46.73 4.33
N ILE A 979 -26.49 47.67 4.44
CA ILE A 979 -25.24 47.76 3.65
C ILE A 979 -24.00 47.25 4.40
N ASP A 980 -24.08 47.03 5.72
CA ASP A 980 -23.00 46.47 6.53
C ASP A 980 -22.82 44.97 6.28
N LYS A 981 -21.81 44.64 5.45
CA LYS A 981 -21.49 43.27 5.02
C LYS A 981 -20.26 42.67 5.70
N VAL A 982 -19.77 43.28 6.79
CA VAL A 982 -18.62 42.78 7.55
C VAL A 982 -18.93 41.41 8.16
N CYS A 983 -18.02 40.44 8.00
CA CYS A 983 -18.22 39.06 8.45
C CYS A 983 -17.87 38.87 9.93
N VAL A 984 -18.82 38.35 10.71
CA VAL A 984 -18.74 38.14 12.16
C VAL A 984 -19.41 36.82 12.56
N THR A 985 -19.26 36.40 13.82
CA THR A 985 -19.94 35.20 14.30
C THR A 985 -21.45 35.42 14.45
N PRO A 986 -22.30 34.36 14.41
CA PRO A 986 -23.74 34.46 14.64
C PRO A 986 -24.11 35.14 15.98
N THR A 987 -23.26 34.99 16.99
CA THR A 987 -23.36 35.67 18.29
C THR A 987 -23.21 37.19 18.15
N ILE A 988 -22.16 37.66 17.46
CA ILE A 988 -21.91 39.09 17.24
C ILE A 988 -23.01 39.73 16.38
N ARG A 989 -23.52 39.02 15.35
CA ARG A 989 -24.71 39.47 14.58
C ARG A 989 -25.94 39.63 15.49
N THR A 990 -26.10 38.75 16.47
CA THR A 990 -27.24 38.82 17.41
C THR A 990 -27.08 39.95 18.42
N GLN A 991 -25.87 40.16 18.96
CA GLN A 991 -25.53 41.34 19.75
C GLN A 991 -25.78 42.65 18.97
N THR A 992 -25.32 42.72 17.72
CA THR A 992 -25.48 43.92 16.86
C THR A 992 -26.95 44.30 16.66
N ARG A 993 -27.82 43.31 16.45
CA ARG A 993 -29.27 43.51 16.32
C ARG A 993 -29.90 44.01 17.62
N GLU A 994 -29.47 43.51 18.79
CA GLU A 994 -29.92 43.98 20.10
C GLU A 994 -29.40 45.40 20.42
N GLU A 995 -28.18 45.73 20.03
CA GLU A 995 -27.64 47.09 20.13
C GLU A 995 -28.41 48.09 19.28
N ASN A 996 -28.81 47.70 18.06
CA ASN A 996 -29.69 48.49 17.20
C ASN A 996 -31.08 48.68 17.85
N ARG A 997 -31.66 47.62 18.44
CA ARG A 997 -32.96 47.69 19.14
C ARG A 997 -32.91 48.63 20.35
N LEU A 998 -31.78 48.66 21.06
CA LEU A 998 -31.57 49.53 22.23
C LEU A 998 -31.03 50.94 21.88
N ALA A 999 -30.79 51.25 20.59
CA ALA A 999 -30.19 52.52 20.18
C ALA A 999 -30.95 53.75 20.72
N ALA A 1000 -32.28 53.75 20.61
CA ALA A 1000 -33.13 54.85 21.06
C ALA A 1000 -33.12 55.01 22.59
N SER A 1001 -33.11 53.92 23.37
CA SER A 1001 -33.13 54.00 24.84
C SER A 1001 -31.78 54.46 25.43
N ARG A 1002 -30.70 54.37 24.64
CA ARG A 1002 -29.32 54.77 25.00
C ARG A 1002 -28.94 56.18 24.53
N ARG A 1003 -29.77 56.85 23.71
CA ARG A 1003 -29.60 58.25 23.31
C ARG A 1003 -30.16 59.22 24.35
N SER A 1004 -29.65 60.46 24.36
CA SER A 1004 -30.18 61.54 25.19
C SER A 1004 -31.57 61.98 24.70
N PRO A 1005 -32.62 62.03 25.55
CA PRO A 1005 -33.98 62.36 25.11
C PRO A 1005 -34.15 63.74 24.47
N THR A 1006 -33.22 64.67 24.74
CA THR A 1006 -33.22 66.05 24.22
C THR A 1006 -32.05 66.32 23.27
N GLY A 1007 -31.35 65.28 22.80
CA GLY A 1007 -30.05 65.44 22.15
C GLY A 1007 -28.97 65.95 23.12
N GLY A 1008 -27.89 66.52 22.59
CA GLY A 1008 -26.78 67.06 23.38
C GLY A 1008 -25.73 67.78 22.53
N PRO A 1009 -24.52 68.03 23.05
CA PRO A 1009 -23.48 68.82 22.36
C PRO A 1009 -22.97 68.21 21.04
N TYR A 1010 -23.28 66.94 20.76
CA TYR A 1010 -22.95 66.24 19.51
C TYR A 1010 -24.18 66.00 18.62
N GLY A 1011 -25.24 66.80 18.81
CA GLY A 1011 -26.48 66.73 18.03
C GLY A 1011 -27.53 65.76 18.60
N PRO A 1012 -28.58 65.41 17.82
CA PRO A 1012 -29.70 64.61 18.29
C PRO A 1012 -29.31 63.17 18.65
N ASP A 1013 -28.28 62.62 18.02
CA ASP A 1013 -27.79 61.25 18.26
C ASP A 1013 -26.85 61.14 19.49
N THR A 1014 -26.67 62.22 20.28
CA THR A 1014 -25.79 62.23 21.46
C THR A 1014 -26.17 61.10 22.43
N CYS A 1015 -25.21 60.24 22.78
CA CYS A 1015 -25.42 59.14 23.72
C CYS A 1015 -25.56 59.61 25.18
N LYS A 1016 -26.25 58.81 25.99
CA LYS A 1016 -26.25 58.95 27.46
C LYS A 1016 -24.84 58.66 28.02
N PRO A 1017 -24.52 59.16 29.23
CA PRO A 1017 -23.32 58.75 29.97
C PRO A 1017 -23.15 57.23 30.02
N SER A 1018 -21.90 56.77 30.02
CA SER A 1018 -21.48 55.36 29.89
C SER A 1018 -21.74 54.69 28.53
N PHE A 1019 -22.24 55.40 27.52
CA PHE A 1019 -22.37 54.91 26.15
C PHE A 1019 -21.59 55.79 25.15
N VAL A 1020 -21.16 55.19 24.04
CA VAL A 1020 -20.48 55.84 22.91
C VAL A 1020 -21.17 55.43 21.60
N TRP A 1021 -20.94 56.16 20.51
CA TRP A 1021 -21.28 55.64 19.18
C TRP A 1021 -20.47 54.38 18.88
N ARG A 1022 -21.07 53.41 18.18
CA ARG A 1022 -20.44 52.14 17.83
C ARG A 1022 -19.37 52.30 16.75
N GLU A 1023 -19.56 53.27 15.84
CA GLU A 1023 -18.56 53.66 14.83
C GLU A 1023 -18.13 52.47 13.93
N ALA A 1024 -19.02 51.50 13.68
CA ALA A 1024 -18.72 50.32 12.86
C ALA A 1024 -18.51 50.65 11.37
N PHE A 1025 -19.04 51.77 10.91
CA PHE A 1025 -18.82 52.36 9.59
C PHE A 1025 -19.16 53.86 9.65
N SER A 1026 -18.87 54.61 8.57
CA SER A 1026 -19.16 56.04 8.50
C SER A 1026 -20.66 56.34 8.70
N GLY A 1027 -21.01 57.07 9.76
CA GLY A 1027 -22.40 57.37 10.14
C GLY A 1027 -23.07 56.41 11.12
N ASP A 1028 -22.36 55.41 11.67
CA ASP A 1028 -22.91 54.47 12.67
C ASP A 1028 -23.03 55.09 14.08
N HIS A 1029 -23.99 55.99 14.25
CA HIS A 1029 -24.30 56.66 15.52
C HIS A 1029 -25.18 55.82 16.48
N VAL A 1030 -25.08 54.49 16.44
CA VAL A 1030 -25.79 53.62 17.38
C VAL A 1030 -25.08 53.64 18.73
N CYS A 1031 -25.79 53.96 19.80
CA CYS A 1031 -25.21 54.08 21.14
C CYS A 1031 -25.00 52.71 21.79
N VAL A 1032 -23.76 52.41 22.18
CA VAL A 1032 -23.31 51.10 22.69
C VAL A 1032 -22.30 51.25 23.84
N PRO A 1033 -22.05 50.21 24.64
CA PRO A 1033 -20.95 50.19 25.59
C PRO A 1033 -19.59 50.38 24.89
N PRO A 1034 -18.58 50.99 25.56
CA PRO A 1034 -17.25 51.20 24.97
C PRO A 1034 -16.57 49.92 24.43
N ALA A 1035 -16.85 48.76 25.02
CA ALA A 1035 -16.38 47.46 24.54
C ALA A 1035 -16.90 47.12 23.14
N SER A 1036 -18.20 47.33 22.88
CA SER A 1036 -18.84 47.05 21.58
C SER A 1036 -18.22 47.85 20.43
N ARG A 1037 -17.82 49.11 20.66
CA ARG A 1037 -17.07 49.89 19.66
C ARG A 1037 -15.71 49.28 19.36
N THR A 1038 -15.00 48.77 20.37
CA THR A 1038 -13.70 48.11 20.15
C THR A 1038 -13.86 46.80 19.39
N GLN A 1039 -14.87 45.99 19.75
CA GLN A 1039 -15.26 44.79 19.00
C GLN A 1039 -15.59 45.11 17.54
N ALA A 1040 -16.44 46.11 17.27
CA ALA A 1040 -16.81 46.49 15.91
C ALA A 1040 -15.62 46.91 15.03
N ARG A 1041 -14.60 47.55 15.63
CA ARG A 1041 -13.35 47.92 14.93
C ARG A 1041 -12.44 46.72 14.69
N GLN A 1042 -12.38 45.76 15.62
CA GLN A 1042 -11.66 44.50 15.42
C GLN A 1042 -12.31 43.66 14.32
N ASP A 1043 -13.65 43.57 14.31
CA ASP A 1043 -14.41 42.86 13.27
C ASP A 1043 -14.22 43.47 11.88
N ASN A 1044 -14.11 44.80 11.77
CA ASN A 1044 -13.76 45.47 10.51
C ASN A 1044 -12.35 45.10 10.02
N GLY A 1045 -11.39 44.96 10.94
CA GLY A 1045 -10.00 44.57 10.61
C GLY A 1045 -9.88 43.11 10.15
N GLU A 1046 -10.68 42.22 10.75
CA GLU A 1046 -10.71 40.79 10.44
C GLU A 1046 -11.61 40.42 9.24
N ASP A 1047 -12.38 41.37 8.68
CA ASP A 1047 -13.28 41.12 7.55
C ASP A 1047 -12.60 40.43 6.34
N PRO A 1048 -11.38 40.82 5.90
CA PRO A 1048 -10.67 40.12 4.82
C PRO A 1048 -10.30 38.66 5.18
N ASN A 1049 -10.00 38.41 6.46
CA ASN A 1049 -9.71 37.08 6.98
C ASN A 1049 -10.98 36.21 7.08
N ARG A 1050 -12.17 36.81 7.06
CA ARG A 1050 -13.47 36.13 7.22
C ARG A 1050 -14.33 36.10 5.95
N ARG A 1051 -13.83 36.63 4.83
CA ARG A 1051 -14.45 36.59 3.49
C ARG A 1051 -13.74 35.66 2.51
N ASN A 1052 -14.32 35.52 1.32
CA ASN A 1052 -13.85 34.73 0.19
C ASN A 1052 -13.63 33.22 0.50
N PRO A 1053 -14.72 32.44 0.60
CA PRO A 1053 -14.65 30.98 0.73
C PRO A 1053 -13.91 30.26 -0.40
N ALA A 1054 -13.88 30.82 -1.62
CA ALA A 1054 -13.28 30.15 -2.78
C ALA A 1054 -11.78 29.84 -2.62
N ARG A 1055 -11.07 30.58 -1.76
CA ARG A 1055 -9.66 30.29 -1.44
C ARG A 1055 -9.44 28.96 -0.72
N PHE A 1056 -10.52 28.30 -0.26
CA PHE A 1056 -10.51 26.98 0.37
C PHE A 1056 -11.17 25.87 -0.47
N ALA A 1057 -11.67 26.19 -1.67
CA ALA A 1057 -12.35 25.23 -2.55
C ALA A 1057 -11.33 24.43 -3.39
N TYR A 1058 -10.66 23.48 -2.74
CA TYR A 1058 -9.56 22.71 -3.34
C TYR A 1058 -9.99 21.49 -4.18
N GLY A 1059 -11.30 21.26 -4.34
CA GLY A 1059 -11.88 20.20 -5.18
C GLY A 1059 -11.78 18.79 -4.56
N PRO A 1060 -12.03 17.71 -5.34
CA PRO A 1060 -12.12 16.34 -4.80
C PRO A 1060 -10.86 15.90 -4.04
N ASN A 1061 -9.68 16.38 -4.44
CA ASN A 1061 -8.41 16.11 -3.75
C ASN A 1061 -8.16 17.00 -2.50
N SER A 1062 -9.19 17.60 -1.91
CA SER A 1062 -9.04 18.44 -0.70
C SER A 1062 -8.51 17.61 0.47
N CYS A 1063 -7.46 18.08 1.14
CA CYS A 1063 -6.98 17.44 2.36
C CYS A 1063 -7.85 17.77 3.58
N LYS A 1064 -7.87 16.88 4.58
CA LYS A 1064 -8.43 17.15 5.91
C LYS A 1064 -7.67 18.30 6.60
N PRO A 1065 -8.29 19.02 7.55
CA PRO A 1065 -7.59 19.95 8.42
C PRO A 1065 -6.33 19.31 9.06
N GLY A 1066 -5.25 20.09 9.16
CA GLY A 1066 -3.93 19.59 9.58
C GLY A 1066 -3.08 19.00 8.44
N TYR A 1067 -3.67 18.68 7.28
CA TYR A 1067 -2.96 18.12 6.13
C TYR A 1067 -2.91 19.08 4.93
N VAL A 1068 -1.90 18.90 4.09
CA VAL A 1068 -1.64 19.64 2.85
C VAL A 1068 -1.11 18.69 1.78
N TRP A 1069 -1.21 19.02 0.49
CA TRP A 1069 -0.57 18.23 -0.56
C TRP A 1069 0.95 18.17 -0.36
N ARG A 1070 1.55 17.02 -0.64
CA ARG A 1070 2.99 16.76 -0.52
C ARG A 1070 3.82 17.52 -1.56
N GLU A 1071 3.27 17.70 -2.76
CA GLU A 1071 3.89 18.47 -3.86
C GLU A 1071 5.22 17.90 -4.39
N ALA A 1072 5.40 16.58 -4.37
CA ALA A 1072 6.57 15.95 -4.97
C ALA A 1072 6.70 16.27 -6.48
N ASP A 1073 5.58 16.43 -7.20
CA ASP A 1073 5.52 17.07 -8.53
C ASP A 1073 4.19 17.84 -8.76
N ASN A 1074 3.91 18.20 -10.01
CA ASN A 1074 2.67 18.89 -10.41
C ASN A 1074 1.40 18.01 -10.36
N TRP A 1075 1.52 16.69 -10.29
CA TRP A 1075 0.41 15.74 -10.17
C TRP A 1075 0.26 15.18 -8.75
N ASP A 1076 1.24 15.36 -7.87
CA ASP A 1076 1.21 14.83 -6.51
C ASP A 1076 0.23 15.59 -5.58
N TRP A 1077 -0.97 15.03 -5.48
CA TRP A 1077 -2.07 15.40 -4.59
C TRP A 1077 -2.05 14.67 -3.23
N VAL A 1078 -1.06 13.80 -2.94
CA VAL A 1078 -1.05 13.02 -1.70
C VAL A 1078 -1.01 13.94 -0.48
N CYS A 1079 -1.98 13.80 0.42
CA CYS A 1079 -2.07 14.62 1.63
C CYS A 1079 -1.07 14.14 2.69
N VAL A 1080 -0.29 15.08 3.25
CA VAL A 1080 0.75 14.89 4.26
C VAL A 1080 0.75 16.08 5.23
N THR A 1081 1.56 16.05 6.29
CA THR A 1081 1.68 17.19 7.21
C THR A 1081 2.47 18.36 6.57
N PRO A 1082 2.35 19.61 7.08
CA PRO A 1082 3.10 20.75 6.55
C PRO A 1082 4.63 20.55 6.55
N GLU A 1083 5.14 19.78 7.50
CA GLU A 1083 6.56 19.45 7.69
C GLU A 1083 7.03 18.50 6.59
N VAL A 1084 6.26 17.44 6.28
CA VAL A 1084 6.55 16.51 5.19
C VAL A 1084 6.51 17.22 3.82
N ARG A 1085 5.60 18.19 3.63
CA ARG A 1085 5.58 19.06 2.44
C ARG A 1085 6.79 20.01 2.38
N ALA A 1086 7.27 20.50 3.53
CA ALA A 1086 8.51 21.30 3.58
C ALA A 1086 9.73 20.44 3.22
N GLN A 1087 9.85 19.25 3.83
CA GLN A 1087 10.89 18.26 3.53
C GLN A 1087 10.90 17.84 2.06
N THR A 1088 9.74 17.53 1.49
CA THR A 1088 9.59 17.16 0.07
C THR A 1088 10.14 18.23 -0.88
N ARG A 1089 9.94 19.51 -0.55
CA ARG A 1089 10.48 20.63 -1.35
C ARG A 1089 11.99 20.78 -1.20
N ILE A 1090 12.54 20.53 -0.01
CA ILE A 1090 14.00 20.49 0.25
C ILE A 1090 14.64 19.31 -0.52
N ASP A 1091 13.98 18.15 -0.55
CA ASP A 1091 14.47 17.00 -1.30
C ASP A 1091 14.43 17.23 -2.81
N ASN A 1092 13.39 17.91 -3.32
CA ASN A 1092 13.31 18.32 -4.72
C ASN A 1092 14.41 19.33 -5.11
N THR A 1093 14.80 20.27 -4.23
CA THR A 1093 15.90 21.21 -4.54
C THR A 1093 17.29 20.57 -4.42
N LEU A 1094 17.46 19.59 -3.53
CA LEU A 1094 18.71 18.84 -3.37
C LEU A 1094 18.86 17.66 -4.35
N ALA A 1095 17.83 17.32 -5.11
CA ALA A 1095 17.79 16.18 -6.04
C ALA A 1095 19.04 16.07 -6.93
N THR A 1096 19.46 17.19 -7.55
CA THR A 1096 20.63 17.24 -8.44
C THR A 1096 21.95 17.03 -7.68
N SER A 1097 22.08 17.61 -6.48
CA SER A 1097 23.30 17.50 -5.66
C SER A 1097 23.53 16.12 -5.04
N ARG A 1098 22.48 15.28 -5.02
CA ARG A 1098 22.50 13.91 -4.50
C ARG A 1098 22.57 12.83 -5.58
N ARG A 1099 22.68 13.23 -6.86
CA ARG A 1099 22.89 12.34 -8.02
C ARG A 1099 24.38 12.21 -8.34
N SER A 1100 24.77 11.08 -8.92
CA SER A 1100 26.13 10.89 -9.44
C SER A 1100 26.39 11.84 -10.61
N PRO A 1101 27.45 12.68 -10.56
CA PRO A 1101 27.73 13.67 -11.61
C PRO A 1101 28.11 13.04 -12.97
N THR A 1102 28.45 11.74 -12.98
CA THR A 1102 28.73 10.96 -14.20
C THR A 1102 27.63 9.94 -14.52
N GLY A 1103 26.51 9.95 -13.78
CA GLY A 1103 25.57 8.83 -13.77
C GLY A 1103 26.18 7.56 -13.14
N GLY A 1104 25.53 6.42 -13.37
CA GLY A 1104 25.99 5.12 -12.85
C GLY A 1104 25.18 3.95 -13.42
N SER A 1105 25.11 2.84 -12.68
CA SER A 1105 24.46 1.59 -13.09
C SER A 1105 22.96 1.70 -13.42
N TYR A 1106 22.31 2.78 -12.99
CA TYR A 1106 20.89 3.08 -13.23
C TYR A 1106 20.72 4.34 -14.10
N GLY A 1107 21.73 4.67 -14.92
CA GLY A 1107 21.73 5.82 -15.83
C GLY A 1107 22.05 7.15 -15.15
N THR A 1108 21.63 8.26 -15.78
CA THR A 1108 21.87 9.65 -15.34
C THR A 1108 21.24 9.99 -14.01
N ASP A 1109 20.22 9.24 -13.59
CA ASP A 1109 19.45 9.47 -12.37
C ASP A 1109 20.01 8.71 -11.16
N THR A 1110 21.10 7.93 -11.35
CA THR A 1110 21.75 7.16 -10.27
C THR A 1110 22.14 8.05 -9.09
N CYS A 1111 21.70 7.71 -7.89
CA CYS A 1111 22.03 8.46 -6.67
C CYS A 1111 23.48 8.24 -6.21
N LEU A 1112 24.00 9.18 -5.41
CA LEU A 1112 25.23 8.99 -4.65
C LEU A 1112 25.05 7.95 -3.54
N ALA A 1113 26.16 7.35 -3.09
CA ALA A 1113 26.15 6.42 -1.96
C ALA A 1113 25.51 7.07 -0.71
N GLY A 1114 24.67 6.30 -0.01
CA GLY A 1114 23.85 6.81 1.11
C GLY A 1114 22.49 7.40 0.69
N PHE A 1115 22.22 7.54 -0.61
CA PHE A 1115 20.93 8.00 -1.15
C PHE A 1115 20.27 6.96 -2.06
N VAL A 1116 18.94 7.00 -2.12
CA VAL A 1116 18.06 6.15 -2.93
C VAL A 1116 17.02 7.02 -3.64
N TRP A 1117 16.37 6.51 -4.68
CA TRP A 1117 15.18 7.18 -5.24
C TRP A 1117 14.04 7.22 -4.21
N ARG A 1118 13.29 8.32 -4.18
CA ARG A 1118 12.17 8.51 -3.24
C ARG A 1118 10.98 7.62 -3.56
N GLU A 1119 10.79 7.26 -4.84
CA GLU A 1119 9.77 6.29 -5.29
C GLU A 1119 8.34 6.61 -4.81
N ALA A 1120 8.01 7.90 -4.63
CA ALA A 1120 6.67 8.34 -4.23
C ALA A 1120 5.61 8.09 -5.33
N PHE A 1121 6.05 7.86 -6.57
CA PHE A 1121 5.28 7.40 -7.72
C PHE A 1121 6.26 6.86 -8.79
N PRO A 1122 5.79 6.15 -9.83
CA PRO A 1122 6.67 5.66 -10.89
C PRO A 1122 7.44 6.79 -11.58
N ASN A 1123 8.74 6.60 -11.77
CA ASN A 1123 9.71 7.60 -12.24
C ASN A 1123 10.05 8.74 -11.25
N ASP A 1124 9.69 8.64 -9.96
CA ASP A 1124 10.14 9.56 -8.90
C ASP A 1124 11.61 9.31 -8.50
N HIS A 1125 12.53 9.63 -9.41
CA HIS A 1125 13.98 9.47 -9.23
C HIS A 1125 14.62 10.64 -8.46
N VAL A 1126 13.90 11.28 -7.53
CA VAL A 1126 14.47 12.27 -6.61
C VAL A 1126 15.30 11.53 -5.56
N CYS A 1127 16.60 11.83 -5.49
CA CYS A 1127 17.51 11.17 -4.57
C CYS A 1127 17.30 11.70 -3.14
N VAL A 1128 16.95 10.80 -2.23
CA VAL A 1128 16.64 11.04 -0.82
C VAL A 1128 17.31 9.97 0.04
N ARG A 1129 17.23 10.10 1.37
CA ARG A 1129 17.75 9.06 2.26
C ARG A 1129 16.76 7.88 2.37
N PRO A 1130 17.19 6.68 2.78
CA PRO A 1130 16.32 5.50 2.85
C PRO A 1130 15.06 5.67 3.71
N GLU A 1131 15.13 6.43 4.80
CA GLU A 1131 13.99 6.76 5.66
C GLU A 1131 12.91 7.54 4.90
N THR A 1132 13.29 8.50 4.05
CA THR A 1132 12.37 9.31 3.25
C THR A 1132 11.62 8.48 2.21
N ARG A 1133 12.26 7.43 1.66
CA ARG A 1133 11.61 6.47 0.74
C ARG A 1133 10.55 5.62 1.46
N THR A 1134 10.77 5.27 2.72
CA THR A 1134 9.76 4.59 3.55
C THR A 1134 8.63 5.53 3.93
N GLN A 1135 8.94 6.77 4.32
CA GLN A 1135 7.94 7.82 4.57
C GLN A 1135 7.03 8.04 3.34
N ALA A 1136 7.61 8.19 2.14
CA ALA A 1136 6.84 8.39 0.91
C ALA A 1136 5.87 7.24 0.58
N ARG A 1137 6.28 5.99 0.86
CA ARG A 1137 5.42 4.79 0.71
C ARG A 1137 4.28 4.78 1.75
N ASN A 1138 4.57 5.15 3.00
CA ASN A 1138 3.58 5.25 4.07
C ASN A 1138 2.54 6.35 3.78
N ASP A 1139 2.99 7.51 3.29
CA ASP A 1139 2.12 8.62 2.87
C ASP A 1139 1.19 8.21 1.71
N ASN A 1140 1.70 7.45 0.74
CA ASN A 1140 0.87 6.90 -0.34
C ASN A 1140 -0.21 5.93 0.18
N ALA A 1141 0.10 5.12 1.20
CA ALA A 1141 -0.83 4.16 1.79
C ALA A 1141 -1.92 4.84 2.64
N GLN A 1142 -1.62 5.99 3.25
CA GLN A 1142 -2.56 6.80 4.02
C GLN A 1142 -3.27 7.90 3.21
N ALA A 1143 -2.92 8.09 1.92
CA ALA A 1143 -3.45 9.18 1.11
C ALA A 1143 -5.00 9.27 1.14
N GLY A 1144 -5.69 8.15 0.94
CA GLY A 1144 -7.15 8.08 0.99
C GLY A 1144 -7.78 8.40 2.36
N THR A 1145 -7.11 8.13 3.49
CA THR A 1145 -7.66 8.45 4.82
C THR A 1145 -7.46 9.92 5.22
N ARG A 1146 -6.53 10.62 4.55
CA ARG A 1146 -6.16 12.03 4.79
C ARG A 1146 -6.92 13.02 3.88
N LEU A 1147 -7.71 12.54 2.92
CA LEU A 1147 -8.63 13.34 2.10
C LEU A 1147 -9.89 13.74 2.90
N LEU A 1148 -10.41 14.93 2.61
CA LEU A 1148 -11.64 15.49 3.18
C LEU A 1148 -12.89 14.72 2.72
N VAL A 1149 -12.87 14.21 1.48
CA VAL A 1149 -13.86 13.31 0.88
C VAL A 1149 -13.08 12.14 0.25
N PRO A 1150 -13.31 10.87 0.67
CA PRO A 1150 -12.59 9.70 0.15
C PRO A 1150 -12.83 9.32 -1.35
#